data_AF-A0A0V1HEX5-F1
#
_entry.id   AF-A0A0V1HEX5-F1
#
_cell.length_a   1.000
_cell.length_b   1.000
_cell.length_c   1.000
_cell.angle_alpha   90.00
_cell.angle_beta   90.00
_cell.angle_gamma   90.00
#
_symmetry.space_group_name_H-M   'P 1'
#
loop_
_entity.id
_entity.type
_entity.pdbx_description
1 polymer ?
#
loop_
_entity_poly.entity_id
_entity_poly.type
_entity_poly.pdbx_seq_one_letter_code
_entity_poly.pdbx_strand_id
1 'polypeptide(L)'
;LFIVLFCSVAMAIPNSEAKLDDWITSIVDMGLAALMERIICEEKELMKPDSQSSKHFSLLENQPKNRYRDIPCLDHSRVILHDSSSDYIHANWVTVPELGIRVILSQAPKENTFFDFWDMISQENVKVVINLTKVQEIETDKCLKYYPDVHNSLKCEGVRSYIVICMKVWKTRLFNKMKLVLYCKNSGRRRNVYLFTYNEWPDHEVPACGQFVQFVLYMIKCIKKMNNKQHMLIHCSAGVGRSGTFIASIRLLLQLKVGEKPNVFQVVNSIRQERARAVQGLNQYTMLYCVILHYYTLLKHVPSDKVAAVKKILASLLQNEQNVQDAHRRMSELQIGNNARLNLSATAMENSAVLSTSKIDQSAALSLIAEEKEAESLVRPLSSVALTAIQQPVASPNLNEAAKCTGSKGSLDKRKIVAKQTASPKQLKSADKKKQTEKVDTLQNVGALKPQKSNKSGKSKKSERCLRLLMLNVISTRCRFHLYRCFSKVNYIDRQLNNLTELGYFNASVGRLLQKSLGLNFTHSFDFDLKGLEKKLSKISDLNNFRTLVPELIACGNQCPSEAWSLFGDKVVGFIETVIDQADSDEELSRWLLLIAYYLPLSEQRWSTCCSRLNDNMERISDDAFLCLVHAFMLRRSIPNSIFPILDMQIRRRLDRFSFDDLGLISLAYFKCCRRFQHGHVGRYLAVRLENQLAAVNEVQNVPVAAVLKQLRYVQQGDLSNLLPGILRKFAELPLVSLKLVTWIHAAYFATKLCLFDEKFTKSLFDKVRANKGEIRAKDASVLLHYLALFDHSADGMDQFLLNIFETEPNVIRSMIKFPETLTSALRSAVIKGLYPMELIDNCFSSEFISRFANRHYFPFLDYYFLDCSVAIEKSDSGPRLDFKYLPNNFKNKSSDMYTVIDNDSVYKKIHCHIADAVGRCLRCSTAAVQFCRILPHFFALDTVIRFRDGDFDMTKLQYEIKAYNKEELLVPADEIRIVLFVEHNNRCRLHTQVPLGHVQARKRQAIQLGYKVIELNGYEIARRPLNDVETAQLVNVIQQFRNREAIALSTASREKFSIASTLSQPNWRRGQFVELCNTFSGSFTCIYYTSRLGNEVTLSQTFPGVKKSDKRSFVTP
;
A
#
# COMPACT_ATOMS: atom_id res chain seq x y z
N LEU A 1 21.30 67.89 -28.41
CA LEU A 1 21.58 66.64 -27.63
C LEU A 1 20.43 66.22 -26.72
N PHE A 2 19.98 67.04 -25.75
CA PHE A 2 19.01 66.62 -24.71
C PHE A 2 17.68 66.00 -25.21
N ILE A 3 17.16 66.41 -26.37
CA ILE A 3 15.88 65.92 -26.92
C ILE A 3 15.99 64.47 -27.44
N VAL A 4 17.18 64.01 -27.87
CA VAL A 4 17.38 62.67 -28.44
C VAL A 4 17.28 61.57 -27.36
N LEU A 5 17.53 61.90 -26.09
CA LEU A 5 17.57 60.93 -25.00
C LEU A 5 16.18 60.63 -24.37
N PHE A 6 15.16 61.44 -24.65
CA PHE A 6 13.84 61.31 -24.02
C PHE A 6 12.85 60.45 -24.82
N CYS A 7 13.01 60.35 -26.14
CA CYS A 7 12.11 59.57 -27.01
C CYS A 7 12.29 58.04 -26.87
N SER A 8 13.44 57.57 -26.37
CA SER A 8 13.78 56.15 -26.25
C SER A 8 13.28 55.48 -24.97
N VAL A 9 12.78 56.23 -23.98
CA VAL A 9 12.28 55.69 -22.69
C VAL A 9 10.75 55.47 -22.72
N ALA A 10 10.02 56.19 -23.56
CA ALA A 10 8.55 56.10 -23.66
C ALA A 10 8.04 54.92 -24.51
N MET A 11 8.90 54.25 -25.29
CA MET A 11 8.54 53.11 -26.15
C MET A 11 8.82 51.74 -25.50
N ALA A 12 9.30 51.71 -24.26
CA ALA A 12 9.61 50.48 -23.53
C ALA A 12 8.41 49.90 -22.76
N ILE A 13 7.24 49.78 -23.42
CA ILE A 13 6.22 48.81 -22.98
C ILE A 13 6.88 47.43 -23.16
N PRO A 14 7.14 46.68 -22.08
CA PRO A 14 8.15 45.63 -22.15
C PRO A 14 7.67 44.41 -22.95
N ASN A 15 8.58 43.86 -23.77
CA ASN A 15 8.41 42.62 -24.54
C ASN A 15 8.04 41.38 -23.70
N SER A 16 7.90 41.53 -22.37
CA SER A 16 7.37 40.55 -21.43
C SER A 16 5.88 40.29 -21.60
N GLU A 17 5.06 41.34 -21.80
CA GLU A 17 3.61 41.17 -21.90
C GLU A 17 3.23 40.58 -23.26
N ALA A 18 3.88 41.03 -24.34
CA ALA A 18 3.77 40.42 -25.67
C ALA A 18 4.03 38.90 -25.62
N LYS A 19 5.18 38.45 -25.09
CA LYS A 19 5.53 37.01 -25.03
C LYS A 19 4.55 36.14 -24.25
N LEU A 20 3.87 36.71 -23.25
CA LEU A 20 2.81 36.01 -22.51
C LEU A 20 1.48 36.05 -23.27
N ASP A 21 1.12 37.19 -23.84
CA ASP A 21 -0.10 37.34 -24.63
C ASP A 21 -0.04 36.49 -25.91
N ASP A 22 1.12 36.37 -26.56
CA ASP A 22 1.41 35.43 -27.66
C ASP A 22 1.19 33.97 -27.23
N TRP A 23 1.69 33.59 -26.04
CA TRP A 23 1.54 32.24 -25.50
C TRP A 23 0.07 31.94 -25.18
N ILE A 24 -0.63 32.89 -24.56
CA ILE A 24 -2.06 32.74 -24.22
C ILE A 24 -2.92 32.71 -25.49
N THR A 25 -2.63 33.58 -26.46
CA THR A 25 -3.33 33.61 -27.77
C THR A 25 -3.12 32.28 -28.49
N SER A 26 -1.88 31.80 -28.60
CA SER A 26 -1.57 30.46 -29.13
C SER A 26 -2.28 29.31 -28.40
N ILE A 27 -2.56 29.43 -27.09
CA ILE A 27 -3.29 28.43 -26.29
C ILE A 27 -4.82 28.56 -26.46
N VAL A 28 -5.33 29.77 -26.73
CA VAL A 28 -6.74 30.01 -27.08
C VAL A 28 -7.03 29.50 -28.49
N ASP A 29 -6.18 29.84 -29.47
CA ASP A 29 -6.31 29.47 -30.88
C ASP A 29 -6.15 27.95 -31.11
N MET A 30 -5.27 27.30 -30.33
CA MET A 30 -5.11 25.84 -30.28
C MET A 30 -6.40 25.12 -29.83
N GLY A 31 -7.24 25.80 -29.04
CA GLY A 31 -8.47 25.25 -28.52
C GLY A 31 -8.29 24.12 -27.48
N LEU A 32 -9.38 23.78 -26.81
CA LEU A 32 -9.37 22.87 -25.65
C LEU A 32 -8.89 21.44 -25.99
N ALA A 33 -9.20 20.93 -27.18
CA ALA A 33 -8.90 19.54 -27.55
C ALA A 33 -7.39 19.31 -27.75
N ALA A 34 -6.74 20.10 -28.60
CA ALA A 34 -5.29 20.00 -28.82
C ALA A 34 -4.50 20.46 -27.59
N LEU A 35 -5.02 21.40 -26.78
CA LEU A 35 -4.45 21.72 -25.47
C LEU A 35 -4.45 20.51 -24.53
N MET A 36 -5.56 19.77 -24.44
CA MET A 36 -5.65 18.55 -23.63
C MET A 36 -4.72 17.45 -24.16
N GLU A 37 -4.64 17.23 -25.48
CA GLU A 37 -3.70 16.29 -26.08
C GLU A 37 -2.25 16.65 -25.73
N ARG A 38 -1.87 17.92 -25.92
CA ARG A 38 -0.53 18.42 -25.58
C ARG A 38 -0.19 18.18 -24.11
N ILE A 39 -1.10 18.51 -23.19
CA ILE A 39 -0.93 18.28 -21.74
C ILE A 39 -0.71 16.78 -21.45
N ILE A 40 -1.43 15.91 -22.15
CA ILE A 40 -1.32 14.44 -22.01
C ILE A 40 -0.01 13.90 -22.59
N CYS A 41 0.47 14.43 -23.71
CA CYS A 41 1.73 14.00 -24.32
C CYS A 41 2.94 14.49 -23.51
N GLU A 42 2.97 15.77 -23.12
CA GLU A 42 4.02 16.31 -22.25
C GLU A 42 4.12 15.56 -20.92
N GLU A 43 3.00 15.13 -20.31
CA GLU A 43 3.01 14.35 -19.05
C GLU A 43 3.61 12.94 -19.22
N LYS A 44 3.25 12.23 -20.30
CA LYS A 44 3.77 10.88 -20.61
C LYS A 44 5.27 10.87 -20.90
N GLU A 45 5.78 11.96 -21.48
CA GLU A 45 7.18 12.17 -21.85
C GLU A 45 8.04 12.69 -20.69
N LEU A 46 7.46 13.00 -19.52
CA LEU A 46 8.23 13.43 -18.36
C LEU A 46 9.28 12.41 -17.92
N MET A 47 10.47 12.92 -17.62
CA MET A 47 11.66 12.17 -17.25
C MET A 47 11.36 11.11 -16.18
N LYS A 48 11.84 9.89 -16.42
CA LYS A 48 11.75 8.74 -15.53
C LYS A 48 13.12 8.56 -14.84
N PRO A 49 13.16 8.29 -13.53
CA PRO A 49 14.44 8.14 -12.82
C PRO A 49 15.15 6.85 -13.24
N ASP A 50 16.45 6.91 -13.46
CA ASP A 50 17.26 5.71 -13.67
C ASP A 50 17.48 4.95 -12.34
N SER A 51 17.43 3.64 -12.43
CA SER A 51 17.84 2.65 -11.43
C SER A 51 19.16 2.99 -10.71
N GLN A 52 20.20 3.45 -11.41
CA GLN A 52 21.51 3.68 -10.79
C GLN A 52 21.61 5.03 -10.05
N SER A 53 20.63 5.93 -10.24
CA SER A 53 20.64 7.29 -9.67
C SER A 53 20.19 7.38 -8.21
N SER A 54 19.84 6.25 -7.57
CA SER A 54 19.27 6.20 -6.21
C SER A 54 19.82 5.02 -5.37
N LYS A 55 21.14 4.91 -5.29
CA LYS A 55 21.83 3.82 -4.55
C LYS A 55 21.64 3.98 -3.05
N HIS A 56 21.75 5.19 -2.49
CA HIS A 56 21.58 5.45 -1.06
C HIS A 56 20.14 5.19 -0.59
N PHE A 57 19.15 5.53 -1.42
CA PHE A 57 17.75 5.15 -1.21
C PHE A 57 17.55 3.63 -1.13
N SER A 58 18.36 2.89 -1.90
CA SER A 58 18.26 1.44 -2.03
C SER A 58 18.92 0.67 -0.88
N LEU A 59 19.92 1.25 -0.21
CA LEU A 59 20.65 0.64 0.92
C LEU A 59 19.71 0.13 2.04
N LEU A 60 20.01 -1.06 2.56
CA LEU A 60 19.12 -1.78 3.49
C LEU A 60 18.86 -1.00 4.80
N GLU A 61 19.85 -0.27 5.30
CA GLU A 61 19.78 0.64 6.46
C GLU A 61 18.85 1.85 6.23
N ASN A 62 18.71 2.29 4.98
CA ASN A 62 17.92 3.46 4.59
C ASN A 62 16.49 3.10 4.16
N GLN A 63 16.24 1.84 3.78
CA GLN A 63 14.90 1.34 3.47
C GLN A 63 13.85 1.61 4.58
N PRO A 64 14.15 1.45 5.88
CA PRO A 64 13.24 1.88 6.96
C PRO A 64 12.96 3.38 6.99
N LYS A 65 13.88 4.24 6.55
CA LYS A 65 13.69 5.70 6.52
C LYS A 65 12.76 6.15 5.38
N ASN A 66 12.68 5.39 4.29
CA ASN A 66 11.77 5.62 3.16
C ASN A 66 10.28 5.40 3.57
N ARG A 67 9.34 6.25 3.14
CA ARG A 67 7.89 6.00 3.30
C ARG A 67 7.34 5.08 2.21
N TYR A 68 7.80 5.27 0.97
CA TYR A 68 7.37 4.52 -0.21
C TYR A 68 8.58 3.88 -0.91
N ARG A 69 8.43 2.64 -1.39
CA ARG A 69 9.52 1.87 -2.03
C ARG A 69 9.72 2.18 -3.51
N ASP A 70 8.72 2.75 -4.16
CA ASP A 70 8.70 3.09 -5.58
C ASP A 70 9.04 4.56 -5.85
N ILE A 71 9.19 5.38 -4.81
CA ILE A 71 9.54 6.80 -4.89
C ILE A 71 11.03 6.97 -4.52
N PRO A 72 11.97 6.89 -5.47
CA PRO A 72 13.40 6.99 -5.16
C PRO A 72 13.78 8.37 -4.62
N CYS A 73 14.78 8.40 -3.75
CA CYS A 73 15.53 9.62 -3.42
C CYS A 73 16.78 9.63 -4.30
N LEU A 74 16.98 10.70 -5.09
CA LEU A 74 18.12 10.80 -5.99
C LEU A 74 19.42 11.10 -5.22
N ASP A 75 20.51 10.41 -5.55
CA ASP A 75 21.73 10.45 -4.76
C ASP A 75 22.51 11.77 -4.90
N HIS A 76 22.57 12.35 -6.11
CA HIS A 76 23.34 13.57 -6.40
C HIS A 76 22.71 14.85 -5.83
N SER A 77 21.43 14.82 -5.47
CA SER A 77 20.68 15.96 -4.95
C SER A 77 20.15 15.74 -3.52
N ARG A 78 20.41 14.58 -2.89
CA ARG A 78 19.89 14.28 -1.54
C ARG A 78 20.37 15.29 -0.52
N VAL A 79 19.56 15.54 0.50
CA VAL A 79 20.04 16.24 1.70
C VAL A 79 20.85 15.24 2.52
N ILE A 80 22.09 15.60 2.82
CA ILE A 80 23.02 14.79 3.61
C ILE A 80 22.95 15.28 5.05
N LEU A 81 22.59 14.42 6.00
CA LEU A 81 22.65 14.75 7.42
C LEU A 81 24.10 14.69 7.91
N HIS A 82 24.52 15.74 8.60
CA HIS A 82 25.80 15.79 9.30
C HIS A 82 25.60 15.46 10.77
N ASP A 83 26.65 14.95 11.42
CA ASP A 83 26.69 14.63 12.85
C ASP A 83 25.68 13.55 13.33
N SER A 84 24.92 12.91 12.41
CA SER A 84 23.88 11.92 12.70
C SER A 84 24.38 10.48 12.57
N SER A 85 23.67 9.52 13.18
CA SER A 85 23.95 8.08 13.09
C SER A 85 23.70 7.47 11.70
N SER A 86 23.07 8.21 10.79
CA SER A 86 22.95 7.90 9.37
C SER A 86 22.82 9.22 8.62
N ASP A 87 23.61 9.37 7.56
CA ASP A 87 23.68 10.60 6.75
C ASP A 87 22.46 10.80 5.82
N TYR A 88 21.50 9.87 5.86
CA TYR A 88 20.40 9.78 4.91
C TYR A 88 19.08 10.23 5.52
N ILE A 89 18.40 11.12 4.79
CA ILE A 89 16.97 11.41 4.91
C ILE A 89 16.36 11.43 3.50
N HIS A 90 15.10 10.99 3.35
CA HIS A 90 14.39 11.05 2.07
C HIS A 90 13.93 12.48 1.77
N ALA A 91 14.89 13.30 1.34
CA ALA A 91 14.74 14.67 0.94
C ALA A 91 15.76 14.99 -0.15
N ASN A 92 15.35 15.76 -1.16
CA ASN A 92 16.26 16.30 -2.15
C ASN A 92 16.22 17.83 -2.16
N TRP A 93 17.38 18.43 -2.40
CA TRP A 93 17.45 19.80 -2.90
C TRP A 93 16.84 19.89 -4.29
N VAL A 94 16.10 20.97 -4.53
CA VAL A 94 15.59 21.39 -5.84
C VAL A 94 15.90 22.87 -6.01
N THR A 95 16.40 23.23 -7.18
CA THR A 95 16.88 24.57 -7.52
C THR A 95 15.74 25.41 -8.11
N VAL A 96 15.74 26.70 -7.78
CA VAL A 96 14.78 27.71 -8.25
C VAL A 96 15.60 28.82 -8.93
N PRO A 97 15.99 28.64 -10.22
CA PRO A 97 16.83 29.59 -10.94
C PRO A 97 16.25 31.02 -10.93
N GLU A 98 14.93 31.13 -10.98
CA GLU A 98 14.16 32.38 -11.07
C GLU A 98 14.25 33.24 -9.78
N LEU A 99 14.94 32.75 -8.75
CA LEU A 99 15.28 33.46 -7.51
C LEU A 99 16.74 33.27 -7.08
N GLY A 100 17.54 32.46 -7.79
CA GLY A 100 18.91 32.12 -7.38
C GLY A 100 19.01 31.34 -6.07
N ILE A 101 18.01 30.52 -5.72
CA ILE A 101 17.96 29.76 -4.45
C ILE A 101 17.76 28.26 -4.68
N ARG A 102 17.92 27.47 -3.61
CA ARG A 102 17.49 26.07 -3.54
C ARG A 102 16.46 25.89 -2.42
N VAL A 103 15.55 24.93 -2.61
CA VAL A 103 14.54 24.50 -1.65
C VAL A 103 14.67 23.01 -1.39
N ILE A 104 14.15 22.52 -0.27
CA ILE A 104 14.15 21.08 0.06
C ILE A 104 12.77 20.50 -0.23
N LEU A 105 12.69 19.50 -1.11
CA LEU A 105 11.51 18.64 -1.26
C LEU A 105 11.72 17.36 -0.47
N SER A 106 10.89 17.12 0.55
CA SER A 106 11.00 15.94 1.43
C SER A 106 9.66 15.20 1.52
N GLN A 107 9.72 13.90 1.82
CA GLN A 107 8.55 13.14 2.28
C GLN A 107 8.05 13.67 3.63
N ALA A 108 6.81 13.39 3.99
CA ALA A 108 6.31 13.70 5.32
C ALA A 108 7.06 12.88 6.41
N PRO A 109 7.27 13.42 7.63
CA PRO A 109 8.02 12.71 8.68
C PRO A 109 7.39 11.40 9.14
N LYS A 110 8.22 10.39 9.39
CA LYS A 110 7.84 9.10 10.03
C LYS A 110 8.30 9.10 11.48
N GLU A 111 7.82 8.15 12.28
CA GLU A 111 8.28 7.95 13.67
C GLU A 111 9.81 7.77 13.73
N ASN A 112 10.34 6.89 12.87
CA ASN A 112 11.78 6.60 12.78
C ASN A 112 12.60 7.62 11.95
N THR A 113 12.00 8.74 11.51
CA THR A 113 12.70 9.88 10.87
C THR A 113 12.30 11.23 11.46
N PHE A 114 11.64 11.22 12.63
CA PHE A 114 11.13 12.42 13.29
C PHE A 114 12.26 13.34 13.75
N PHE A 115 13.35 12.78 14.30
CA PHE A 115 14.53 13.54 14.72
C PHE A 115 15.34 14.02 13.51
N ASP A 116 15.65 13.12 12.57
CA ASP A 116 16.29 13.42 11.27
C ASP A 116 15.68 14.65 10.58
N PHE A 117 14.34 14.75 10.57
CA PHE A 117 13.64 15.86 9.93
C PHE A 117 13.82 17.20 10.66
N TRP A 118 13.93 17.19 11.98
CA TRP A 118 14.18 18.40 12.78
C TRP A 118 15.65 18.81 12.78
N ASP A 119 16.57 17.85 12.80
CA ASP A 119 18.00 18.11 12.61
C ASP A 119 18.26 18.67 11.19
N MET A 120 17.65 18.11 10.13
CA MET A 120 17.65 18.71 8.77
C MET A 120 17.16 20.16 8.77
N ILE A 121 16.00 20.45 9.38
CA ILE A 121 15.42 21.80 9.43
C ILE A 121 16.36 22.80 10.11
N SER A 122 17.13 22.38 11.12
CA SER A 122 18.08 23.26 11.80
C SER A 122 19.47 23.30 11.16
N GLN A 123 19.95 22.22 10.57
CA GLN A 123 21.19 22.14 9.80
C GLN A 123 21.10 23.07 8.59
N GLU A 124 20.09 22.86 7.75
CA GLU A 124 19.94 23.61 6.49
C GLU A 124 19.31 24.99 6.67
N ASN A 125 19.36 25.55 7.88
CA ASN A 125 18.83 26.87 8.21
C ASN A 125 17.42 27.11 7.61
N VAL A 126 16.56 26.08 7.64
CA VAL A 126 15.23 26.13 7.03
C VAL A 126 14.37 27.13 7.79
N LYS A 127 13.94 28.20 7.13
CA LYS A 127 13.17 29.29 7.73
C LYS A 127 11.67 29.07 7.62
N VAL A 128 11.26 28.42 6.54
CA VAL A 128 9.86 28.20 6.20
C VAL A 128 9.65 26.73 5.87
N VAL A 129 8.62 26.13 6.45
CA VAL A 129 8.17 24.76 6.17
C VAL A 129 6.77 24.84 5.58
N ILE A 130 6.56 24.24 4.42
CA ILE A 130 5.25 24.10 3.77
C ILE A 130 4.79 22.66 3.94
N ASN A 131 3.67 22.49 4.64
CA ASN A 131 2.95 21.23 4.71
C ASN A 131 1.78 21.24 3.70
N LEU A 132 1.78 20.25 2.82
CA LEU A 132 0.72 19.99 1.85
C LEU A 132 -0.06 18.71 2.17
N THR A 133 0.00 18.19 3.40
CA THR A 133 -0.91 17.16 3.91
C THR A 133 -2.11 17.77 4.63
N LYS A 134 -3.31 17.21 4.39
CA LYS A 134 -4.53 17.62 5.11
C LYS A 134 -4.40 17.29 6.60
N VAL A 135 -5.08 18.05 7.46
CA VAL A 135 -5.01 17.83 8.93
C VAL A 135 -5.47 16.41 9.31
N GLN A 136 -6.38 15.82 8.54
CA GLN A 136 -6.87 14.45 8.67
C GLN A 136 -5.87 13.38 8.16
N GLU A 137 -4.86 13.75 7.37
CA GLU A 137 -3.75 12.88 6.95
C GLU A 137 -2.60 12.88 7.96
N ILE A 138 -2.59 13.85 8.88
CA ILE A 138 -1.64 13.92 10.01
C ILE A 138 -2.11 12.94 11.10
N GLU A 139 -1.16 12.24 11.71
CA GLU A 139 -1.41 11.08 12.59
C GLU A 139 -1.91 9.82 11.84
N THR A 140 -1.55 9.71 10.55
CA THR A 140 -1.78 8.51 9.70
C THR A 140 -0.49 8.03 9.03
N ASP A 141 -0.55 6.89 8.33
CA ASP A 141 0.51 6.38 7.44
C ASP A 141 0.94 7.35 6.32
N LYS A 142 0.26 8.49 6.14
CA LYS A 142 0.68 9.58 5.23
C LYS A 142 1.53 10.66 5.91
N CYS A 143 1.38 10.94 7.21
CA CYS A 143 2.16 11.97 7.92
C CYS A 143 2.11 11.80 9.45
N LEU A 144 3.26 11.81 10.14
CA LEU A 144 3.30 11.95 11.60
C LEU A 144 3.03 13.41 12.01
N LYS A 145 2.39 13.65 13.17
CA LYS A 145 2.32 15.00 13.76
C LYS A 145 3.69 15.41 14.31
N TYR A 146 4.45 16.13 13.49
CA TYR A 146 5.83 16.49 13.80
C TYR A 146 6.00 17.81 14.58
N TYR A 147 4.91 18.51 14.93
CA TYR A 147 4.95 19.84 15.55
C TYR A 147 3.96 19.98 16.72
N PRO A 148 4.26 20.83 17.73
CA PRO A 148 3.37 21.03 18.88
C PRO A 148 2.19 21.97 18.56
N ASP A 149 1.10 21.80 19.33
CA ASP A 149 -0.01 22.76 19.38
C ASP A 149 0.40 24.08 20.06
N VAL A 150 -0.45 25.11 19.96
CA VAL A 150 -0.14 26.46 20.48
C VAL A 150 0.20 26.43 21.98
N HIS A 151 1.29 27.12 22.35
CA HIS A 151 1.88 27.19 23.69
C HIS A 151 2.41 25.86 24.27
N ASN A 152 2.29 24.74 23.55
CA ASN A 152 2.97 23.50 23.89
C ASN A 152 4.40 23.49 23.34
N SER A 153 5.23 22.66 23.95
CA SER A 153 6.59 22.34 23.51
C SER A 153 6.72 20.87 23.13
N LEU A 154 7.54 20.59 22.11
CA LEU A 154 7.90 19.27 21.63
C LEU A 154 9.42 19.11 21.77
N LYS A 155 9.85 18.03 22.45
CA LYS A 155 11.28 17.69 22.55
C LYS A 155 11.69 16.90 21.30
N CYS A 156 12.80 17.30 20.70
CA CYS A 156 13.40 16.62 19.56
C CYS A 156 14.81 16.22 19.99
N GLU A 157 14.96 15.00 20.48
CA GLU A 157 16.19 14.47 21.09
C GLU A 157 17.13 13.86 20.04
N GLY A 158 17.14 14.47 18.86
CA GLY A 158 18.17 14.28 17.84
C GLY A 158 19.48 14.99 18.21
N VAL A 159 20.44 14.98 17.28
CA VAL A 159 21.86 15.27 17.51
C VAL A 159 22.08 16.58 18.26
N ARG A 160 21.38 17.64 17.85
CA ARG A 160 21.58 19.00 18.37
C ARG A 160 20.54 19.40 19.43
N SER A 161 19.78 18.40 19.93
CA SER A 161 18.78 18.41 21.01
C SER A 161 17.93 19.69 21.08
N TYR A 162 16.86 19.71 20.29
CA TYR A 162 15.96 20.86 20.20
C TYR A 162 14.74 20.74 21.12
N ILE A 163 14.24 21.90 21.55
CA ILE A 163 12.85 22.08 21.99
C ILE A 163 12.16 22.97 20.95
N VAL A 164 11.16 22.42 20.26
CA VAL A 164 10.28 23.16 19.35
C VAL A 164 9.10 23.69 20.17
N ILE A 165 8.81 24.99 20.11
CA ILE A 165 7.71 25.63 20.86
C ILE A 165 6.80 26.36 19.89
N CYS A 166 5.48 26.11 19.91
CA CYS A 166 4.55 26.89 19.11
C CYS A 166 4.17 28.19 19.83
N MET A 167 4.62 29.33 19.32
CA MET A 167 4.41 30.64 19.96
C MET A 167 3.07 31.29 19.59
N LYS A 168 2.62 31.11 18.35
CA LYS A 168 1.37 31.69 17.83
C LYS A 168 0.92 30.94 16.57
N VAL A 169 -0.39 30.83 16.39
CA VAL A 169 -1.02 30.36 15.15
C VAL A 169 -1.94 31.46 14.62
N TRP A 170 -1.91 31.67 13.31
CA TRP A 170 -2.88 32.44 12.55
C TRP A 170 -3.62 31.46 11.65
N LYS A 171 -4.95 31.41 11.75
CA LYS A 171 -5.79 30.63 10.83
C LYS A 171 -6.32 31.57 9.76
N THR A 172 -6.27 31.14 8.50
CA THR A 172 -6.98 31.79 7.38
C THR A 172 -7.83 30.72 6.68
N ARG A 173 -8.74 31.14 5.80
CA ARG A 173 -9.52 30.23 4.96
C ARG A 173 -8.62 29.27 4.16
N LEU A 174 -7.55 29.81 3.56
CA LEU A 174 -6.68 29.08 2.63
C LEU A 174 -5.62 28.20 3.34
N PHE A 175 -5.01 28.73 4.40
CA PHE A 175 -3.92 28.07 5.12
C PHE A 175 -3.87 28.42 6.61
N ASN A 176 -3.27 27.52 7.40
CA ASN A 176 -2.86 27.78 8.77
C ASN A 176 -1.36 28.14 8.82
N LYS A 177 -1.01 29.24 9.48
CA LYS A 177 0.38 29.70 9.69
C LYS A 177 0.75 29.56 11.16
N MET A 178 1.88 28.95 11.47
CA MET A 178 2.37 28.74 12.84
C MET A 178 3.77 29.33 13.00
N LYS A 179 4.00 30.11 14.06
CA LYS A 179 5.34 30.56 14.47
C LYS A 179 5.91 29.56 15.47
N LEU A 180 6.89 28.79 15.03
CA LEU A 180 7.64 27.85 15.86
C LEU A 180 8.96 28.50 16.30
N VAL A 181 9.38 28.27 17.54
CA VAL A 181 10.71 28.60 18.05
C VAL A 181 11.45 27.31 18.32
N LEU A 182 12.55 27.10 17.61
CA LEU A 182 13.52 26.05 17.88
C LEU A 182 14.52 26.60 18.89
N TYR A 183 14.58 26.00 20.07
CA TYR A 183 15.61 26.25 21.08
C TYR A 183 16.60 25.09 21.09
N CYS A 184 17.85 25.33 20.71
CA CYS A 184 18.92 24.35 20.86
C CYS A 184 19.34 24.30 22.32
N LYS A 185 19.22 23.16 23.00
CA LYS A 185 19.73 23.00 24.38
C LYS A 185 21.25 23.23 24.40
N ASN A 186 21.97 22.60 23.46
CA ASN A 186 23.43 22.50 23.45
C ASN A 186 24.14 23.85 23.18
N SER A 187 23.47 24.83 22.59
CA SER A 187 24.05 26.14 22.26
C SER A 187 23.27 27.36 22.78
N GLY A 188 22.14 27.14 23.47
CA GLY A 188 21.21 28.19 23.91
C GLY A 188 20.50 28.98 22.78
N ARG A 189 20.88 28.77 21.51
CA ARG A 189 20.39 29.56 20.37
C ARG A 189 18.89 29.33 20.13
N ARG A 190 18.16 30.43 19.93
CA ARG A 190 16.72 30.45 19.59
C ARG A 190 16.52 30.85 18.14
N ARG A 191 15.72 30.09 17.39
CA ARG A 191 15.51 30.26 15.95
C ARG A 191 14.03 30.19 15.58
N ASN A 192 13.50 31.26 15.00
CA ASN A 192 12.10 31.32 14.55
C ASN A 192 11.94 30.62 13.19
N VAL A 193 11.11 29.58 13.13
CA VAL A 193 10.68 28.86 11.90
C VAL A 193 9.18 29.09 11.69
N TYR A 194 8.75 29.26 10.45
CA TYR A 194 7.34 29.43 10.10
C TYR A 194 6.80 28.21 9.36
N LEU A 195 5.83 27.52 9.94
CA LEU A 195 5.10 26.42 9.31
C LEU A 195 3.83 26.96 8.66
N PHE A 196 3.62 26.66 7.38
CA PHE A 196 2.36 26.90 6.67
C PHE A 196 1.75 25.55 6.29
N THR A 197 0.55 25.25 6.77
CA THR A 197 -0.25 24.10 6.33
C THR A 197 -1.35 24.60 5.41
N TYR A 198 -1.35 24.17 4.15
CA TYR A 198 -2.42 24.50 3.21
C TYR A 198 -3.66 23.63 3.53
N ASN A 199 -4.85 24.25 3.62
CA ASN A 199 -6.02 23.59 4.19
C ASN A 199 -6.70 22.64 3.17
N GLU A 200 -6.85 23.08 1.93
CA GLU A 200 -7.76 22.45 0.95
C GLU A 200 -7.06 21.84 -0.26
N TRP A 201 -6.20 20.85 0.00
CA TRP A 201 -5.74 19.92 -1.03
C TRP A 201 -6.33 18.53 -0.77
N PRO A 202 -7.31 18.05 -1.55
CA PRO A 202 -7.90 16.74 -1.33
C PRO A 202 -6.90 15.62 -1.61
N ASP A 203 -7.22 14.41 -1.14
CA ASP A 203 -6.40 13.22 -1.36
C ASP A 203 -6.62 12.74 -2.80
N HIS A 204 -5.53 12.50 -3.53
CA HIS A 204 -5.51 12.13 -4.97
C HIS A 204 -6.01 13.21 -5.98
N GLU A 205 -6.70 14.28 -5.55
CA GLU A 205 -7.18 15.37 -6.43
C GLU A 205 -6.24 16.61 -6.48
N VAL A 206 -6.73 17.71 -7.07
CA VAL A 206 -6.08 19.04 -7.14
C VAL A 206 -6.86 20.11 -6.35
N PRO A 207 -6.21 21.17 -5.85
CA PRO A 207 -6.88 22.21 -5.07
C PRO A 207 -7.61 23.22 -5.98
N ALA A 208 -8.61 23.92 -5.42
CA ALA A 208 -9.34 24.95 -6.17
C ALA A 208 -8.40 26.04 -6.73
N CYS A 209 -8.39 26.20 -8.07
CA CYS A 209 -7.30 26.90 -8.78
C CYS A 209 -6.99 28.31 -8.26
N GLY A 210 -8.00 29.18 -8.12
CA GLY A 210 -7.76 30.55 -7.65
C GLY A 210 -7.24 30.64 -6.20
N GLN A 211 -7.77 29.79 -5.30
CA GLN A 211 -7.30 29.70 -3.92
C GLN A 211 -5.83 29.24 -3.84
N PHE A 212 -5.47 28.30 -4.71
CA PHE A 212 -4.10 27.81 -4.82
C PHE A 212 -3.15 28.86 -5.40
N VAL A 213 -3.53 29.56 -6.48
CA VAL A 213 -2.74 30.66 -7.05
C VAL A 213 -2.54 31.79 -6.03
N GLN A 214 -3.58 32.18 -5.28
CA GLN A 214 -3.46 33.13 -4.17
C GLN A 214 -2.43 32.68 -3.13
N PHE A 215 -2.45 31.39 -2.74
CA PHE A 215 -1.46 30.84 -1.80
C PHE A 215 -0.04 30.83 -2.38
N VAL A 216 0.16 30.40 -3.63
CA VAL A 216 1.46 30.43 -4.32
C VAL A 216 2.00 31.86 -4.42
N LEU A 217 1.15 32.83 -4.77
CA LEU A 217 1.51 34.26 -4.84
C LEU A 217 1.90 34.83 -3.46
N TYR A 218 1.14 34.51 -2.41
CA TYR A 218 1.49 34.86 -1.03
C TYR A 218 2.83 34.22 -0.62
N MET A 219 3.09 32.96 -1.01
CA MET A 219 4.33 32.29 -0.68
C MET A 219 5.54 32.84 -1.46
N ILE A 220 5.39 33.27 -2.71
CA ILE A 220 6.40 34.06 -3.43
C ILE A 220 6.70 35.38 -2.69
N LYS A 221 5.67 36.09 -2.21
CA LYS A 221 5.84 37.29 -1.35
C LYS A 221 6.60 36.99 -0.04
N CYS A 222 6.53 35.76 0.48
CA CYS A 222 7.31 35.32 1.64
C CYS A 222 8.76 34.94 1.30
N ILE A 223 9.00 34.21 0.20
CA ILE A 223 10.35 33.79 -0.22
C ILE A 223 11.21 35.02 -0.53
N LYS A 224 10.68 36.03 -1.25
CA LYS A 224 11.38 37.30 -1.52
C LYS A 224 11.65 38.16 -0.27
N LYS A 225 11.28 37.70 0.94
CA LYS A 225 11.59 38.32 2.24
C LYS A 225 12.49 37.44 3.12
N MET A 226 12.99 36.32 2.62
CA MET A 226 14.02 35.50 3.26
C MET A 226 15.41 36.05 2.93
N ASN A 227 16.37 35.86 3.84
CA ASN A 227 17.78 36.16 3.59
C ASN A 227 18.41 34.98 2.83
N ASN A 228 19.34 35.22 1.89
CA ASN A 228 19.97 34.22 1.01
C ASN A 228 20.57 33.00 1.75
N LYS A 229 20.90 33.11 3.04
CA LYS A 229 21.36 31.97 3.88
C LYS A 229 20.23 31.07 4.42
N GLN A 230 18.96 31.35 4.14
CA GLN A 230 17.78 30.71 4.71
C GLN A 230 17.00 29.94 3.65
N HIS A 231 16.68 28.68 3.92
CA HIS A 231 16.00 27.81 2.96
C HIS A 231 14.51 27.60 3.26
N MET A 232 13.76 27.12 2.26
CA MET A 232 12.40 26.63 2.39
C MET A 232 12.39 25.11 2.26
N LEU A 233 11.59 24.44 3.08
CA LEU A 233 11.26 23.02 2.92
C LEU A 233 9.78 22.88 2.53
N ILE A 234 9.47 22.00 1.59
CA ILE A 234 8.11 21.68 1.13
C ILE A 234 7.93 20.16 1.23
N HIS A 235 6.88 19.71 1.93
CA HIS A 235 6.55 18.29 2.01
C HIS A 235 5.07 18.01 1.76
N CYS A 236 4.84 16.79 1.30
CA CYS A 236 3.58 16.06 1.32
C CYS A 236 3.93 14.59 1.63
N SER A 237 2.96 13.67 1.70
CA SER A 237 3.20 12.27 2.07
C SER A 237 4.49 11.66 1.47
N ALA A 238 4.64 11.73 0.14
CA ALA A 238 5.80 11.24 -0.60
C ALA A 238 6.82 12.33 -1.00
N GLY A 239 6.49 13.61 -0.82
CA GLY A 239 7.35 14.73 -1.22
C GLY A 239 7.57 14.89 -2.73
N VAL A 240 6.62 14.45 -3.57
CA VAL A 240 6.77 14.43 -5.04
C VAL A 240 5.56 14.99 -5.80
N GLY A 241 4.34 14.47 -5.63
CA GLY A 241 3.14 14.95 -6.36
C GLY A 241 2.75 16.39 -6.00
N ARG A 242 2.09 16.57 -4.85
CA ARG A 242 1.70 17.90 -4.34
C ARG A 242 2.89 18.87 -4.23
N SER A 243 4.03 18.41 -3.69
CA SER A 243 5.25 19.21 -3.56
C SER A 243 5.82 19.68 -4.90
N GLY A 244 5.90 18.79 -5.90
CA GLY A 244 6.37 19.11 -7.24
C GLY A 244 5.45 20.11 -7.94
N THR A 245 4.15 19.89 -7.83
CA THR A 245 3.11 20.80 -8.38
C THR A 245 3.24 22.21 -7.78
N PHE A 246 3.45 22.29 -6.45
CA PHE A 246 3.60 23.57 -5.76
C PHE A 246 4.89 24.31 -6.13
N ILE A 247 6.04 23.64 -6.20
CA ILE A 247 7.29 24.32 -6.61
C ILE A 247 7.32 24.65 -8.10
N ALA A 248 6.74 23.81 -8.98
CA ALA A 248 6.56 24.13 -10.39
C ALA A 248 5.65 25.37 -10.58
N SER A 249 4.59 25.48 -9.78
CA SER A 249 3.72 26.67 -9.76
C SER A 249 4.46 27.92 -9.30
N ILE A 250 5.33 27.82 -8.30
CA ILE A 250 6.21 28.93 -7.88
C ILE A 250 7.11 29.36 -9.05
N ARG A 251 7.80 28.41 -9.70
CA ARG A 251 8.72 28.69 -10.82
C ARG A 251 8.01 29.33 -12.00
N LEU A 252 6.91 28.75 -12.47
CA LEU A 252 6.10 29.31 -13.56
C LEU A 252 5.62 30.74 -13.22
N LEU A 253 5.07 30.99 -12.03
CA LEU A 253 4.63 32.34 -11.63
C LEU A 253 5.79 33.32 -11.33
N LEU A 254 7.05 32.87 -11.39
CA LEU A 254 8.23 33.74 -11.38
C LEU A 254 8.68 34.05 -12.82
N GLN A 255 8.74 33.05 -13.71
CA GLN A 255 8.98 33.23 -15.15
C GLN A 255 8.02 34.28 -15.75
N LEU A 256 6.73 34.14 -15.48
CA LEU A 256 5.69 35.09 -15.90
C LEU A 256 5.89 36.52 -15.37
N LYS A 257 6.60 36.69 -14.24
CA LYS A 257 6.88 38.01 -13.63
C LYS A 257 8.15 38.68 -14.12
N VAL A 258 8.99 37.95 -14.85
CA VAL A 258 10.17 38.49 -15.54
C VAL A 258 9.98 38.55 -17.06
N GLY A 259 8.84 38.09 -17.58
CA GLY A 259 8.53 38.12 -19.01
C GLY A 259 9.04 36.93 -19.81
N GLU A 260 9.35 35.82 -19.14
CA GLU A 260 9.70 34.57 -19.80
C GLU A 260 8.44 33.85 -20.31
N LYS A 261 8.53 33.28 -21.51
CA LYS A 261 7.49 32.43 -22.09
C LYS A 261 7.40 31.13 -21.28
N PRO A 262 6.26 30.81 -20.65
CA PRO A 262 6.18 29.69 -19.70
C PRO A 262 6.33 28.34 -20.40
N ASN A 263 7.12 27.44 -19.80
CA ASN A 263 7.32 26.08 -20.31
C ASN A 263 7.14 25.04 -19.20
N VAL A 264 5.94 24.47 -19.11
CA VAL A 264 5.56 23.51 -18.06
C VAL A 264 6.44 22.25 -18.13
N PHE A 265 6.68 21.71 -19.32
CA PHE A 265 7.49 20.51 -19.53
C PHE A 265 8.94 20.69 -19.06
N GLN A 266 9.58 21.81 -19.43
CA GLN A 266 10.95 22.11 -19.01
C GLN A 266 11.06 22.39 -17.50
N VAL A 267 10.10 23.10 -16.90
CA VAL A 267 10.06 23.34 -15.45
C VAL A 267 9.89 22.02 -14.69
N VAL A 268 8.95 21.16 -15.09
CA VAL A 268 8.72 19.88 -14.41
C VAL A 268 9.88 18.89 -14.63
N ASN A 269 10.47 18.81 -15.82
CA ASN A 269 11.63 17.96 -16.06
C ASN A 269 12.89 18.41 -15.31
N SER A 270 13.17 19.72 -15.24
CA SER A 270 14.28 20.22 -14.42
C SER A 270 14.05 20.00 -12.91
N ILE A 271 12.81 20.03 -12.43
CA ILE A 271 12.50 19.57 -11.07
C ILE A 271 12.72 18.05 -10.94
N ARG A 272 12.36 17.23 -11.93
CA ARG A 272 12.52 15.75 -11.89
C ARG A 272 13.97 15.28 -11.94
N GLN A 273 14.87 16.07 -12.54
CA GLN A 273 16.33 15.87 -12.46
C GLN A 273 16.88 15.97 -11.02
N GLU A 274 16.22 16.74 -10.15
CA GLU A 274 16.63 16.94 -8.75
C GLU A 274 15.72 16.21 -7.74
N ARG A 275 14.43 16.00 -8.03
CA ARG A 275 13.49 15.21 -7.22
C ARG A 275 12.67 14.28 -8.13
N ALA A 276 13.09 13.02 -8.21
CA ALA A 276 12.44 11.99 -9.04
C ALA A 276 10.92 11.92 -8.83
N ARG A 277 10.18 11.68 -9.93
CA ARG A 277 8.70 11.57 -9.96
C ARG A 277 7.93 12.80 -9.43
N ALA A 278 8.56 13.98 -9.34
CA ALA A 278 7.85 15.22 -9.06
C ALA A 278 6.74 15.49 -10.10
N VAL A 279 5.55 15.88 -9.62
CA VAL A 279 4.27 15.85 -10.36
C VAL A 279 3.91 14.42 -10.79
N GLN A 280 2.87 13.83 -10.17
CA GLN A 280 2.65 12.37 -10.23
C GLN A 280 1.50 11.90 -11.14
N GLY A 281 0.77 12.80 -11.80
CA GLY A 281 -0.26 12.39 -12.74
C GLY A 281 -0.99 13.57 -13.38
N LEU A 282 -1.79 13.25 -14.41
CA LEU A 282 -2.36 14.20 -15.35
C LEU A 282 -3.01 15.42 -14.70
N ASN A 283 -3.93 15.25 -13.74
CA ASN A 283 -4.63 16.38 -13.12
C ASN A 283 -3.65 17.37 -12.45
N GLN A 284 -2.58 16.87 -11.83
CA GLN A 284 -1.52 17.72 -11.23
C GLN A 284 -0.68 18.46 -12.29
N TYR A 285 -0.55 17.89 -13.50
CA TYR A 285 0.12 18.53 -14.62
C TYR A 285 -0.79 19.57 -15.32
N THR A 286 -2.06 19.24 -15.57
CA THR A 286 -3.12 20.16 -16.03
C THR A 286 -3.27 21.37 -15.11
N MET A 287 -3.14 21.16 -13.79
CA MET A 287 -3.18 22.24 -12.79
C MET A 287 -2.09 23.31 -13.02
N LEU A 288 -0.93 22.96 -13.57
CA LEU A 288 0.13 23.93 -13.89
C LEU A 288 -0.26 24.85 -15.05
N TYR A 289 -0.93 24.30 -16.07
CA TYR A 289 -1.56 25.11 -17.12
C TYR A 289 -2.66 26.00 -16.54
N CYS A 290 -3.51 25.46 -15.66
CA CYS A 290 -4.55 26.25 -14.98
C CYS A 290 -3.98 27.40 -14.13
N VAL A 291 -2.81 27.19 -13.48
CA VAL A 291 -2.10 28.23 -12.71
C VAL A 291 -1.64 29.39 -13.61
N ILE A 292 -1.11 29.11 -14.81
CA ILE A 292 -0.71 30.14 -15.79
C ILE A 292 -1.95 30.91 -16.27
N LEU A 293 -2.98 30.18 -16.72
CA LEU A 293 -4.22 30.75 -17.25
C LEU A 293 -4.93 31.61 -16.21
N HIS A 294 -5.07 31.13 -14.98
CA HIS A 294 -5.69 31.89 -13.89
C HIS A 294 -4.89 33.15 -13.53
N TYR A 295 -3.55 33.05 -13.46
CA TYR A 295 -2.71 34.22 -13.21
C TYR A 295 -2.85 35.31 -14.27
N TYR A 296 -2.93 34.93 -15.56
CA TYR A 296 -3.21 35.88 -16.64
C TYR A 296 -4.56 36.61 -16.45
N THR A 297 -5.60 35.93 -15.97
CA THR A 297 -6.90 36.57 -15.65
C THR A 297 -6.88 37.51 -14.43
N LEU A 298 -5.76 37.63 -13.72
CA LEU A 298 -5.54 38.60 -12.63
C LEU A 298 -4.72 39.83 -13.08
N LEU A 299 -4.27 39.89 -14.33
CA LEU A 299 -3.53 41.02 -14.89
C LEU A 299 -4.49 42.15 -15.30
N LYS A 300 -4.18 43.38 -14.90
CA LYS A 300 -5.10 44.54 -15.01
C LYS A 300 -5.30 45.09 -16.43
N HIS A 301 -4.50 44.67 -17.39
CA HIS A 301 -4.43 45.26 -18.74
C HIS A 301 -4.91 44.31 -19.84
N VAL A 302 -5.43 43.13 -19.49
CA VAL A 302 -5.93 42.14 -20.46
C VAL A 302 -7.33 42.52 -20.94
N PRO A 303 -7.62 42.49 -22.26
CA PRO A 303 -8.96 42.71 -22.79
C PRO A 303 -10.02 41.77 -22.20
N SER A 304 -11.23 42.28 -21.98
CA SER A 304 -12.38 41.55 -21.43
C SER A 304 -12.60 40.20 -22.11
N ASP A 305 -12.41 40.16 -23.42
CA ASP A 305 -12.83 39.06 -24.28
C ASP A 305 -11.77 37.94 -24.27
N LYS A 306 -10.48 38.30 -24.18
CA LYS A 306 -9.40 37.36 -23.85
C LYS A 306 -9.58 36.79 -22.44
N VAL A 307 -9.95 37.62 -21.45
CA VAL A 307 -10.27 37.12 -20.09
C VAL A 307 -11.47 36.17 -20.11
N ALA A 308 -12.49 36.42 -20.92
CA ALA A 308 -13.65 35.54 -21.07
C ALA A 308 -13.27 34.20 -21.74
N ALA A 309 -12.49 34.23 -22.82
CA ALA A 309 -11.98 33.04 -23.50
C ALA A 309 -11.11 32.18 -22.57
N VAL A 310 -10.17 32.79 -21.85
CA VAL A 310 -9.32 32.09 -20.88
C VAL A 310 -10.13 31.53 -19.71
N LYS A 311 -11.14 32.26 -19.20
CA LYS A 311 -12.07 31.73 -18.18
C LYS A 311 -12.89 30.54 -18.68
N LYS A 312 -13.31 30.53 -19.96
CA LYS A 312 -14.02 29.40 -20.57
C LYS A 312 -13.11 28.16 -20.64
N ILE A 313 -11.87 28.32 -21.11
CA ILE A 313 -10.88 27.23 -21.15
C ILE A 313 -10.58 26.72 -19.72
N LEU A 314 -10.34 27.62 -18.76
CA LEU A 314 -10.09 27.27 -17.37
C LEU A 314 -11.27 26.51 -16.74
N ALA A 315 -12.50 26.95 -16.98
CA ALA A 315 -13.70 26.25 -16.51
C ALA A 315 -13.76 24.82 -17.09
N SER A 316 -13.54 24.64 -18.39
CA SER A 316 -13.52 23.31 -19.00
C SER A 316 -12.37 22.44 -18.49
N LEU A 317 -11.14 22.96 -18.37
CA LEU A 317 -10.01 22.21 -17.81
C LEU A 317 -10.23 21.76 -16.35
N LEU A 318 -11.07 22.47 -15.59
CA LEU A 318 -11.42 22.16 -14.20
C LEU A 318 -12.74 21.38 -14.05
N GLN A 319 -13.54 21.24 -15.12
CA GLN A 319 -14.78 20.45 -15.18
C GLN A 319 -14.59 19.11 -15.91
N ASN A 320 -13.51 18.96 -16.68
CA ASN A 320 -13.25 17.79 -17.50
C ASN A 320 -12.71 16.58 -16.70
N GLU A 321 -13.56 15.98 -15.86
CA GLU A 321 -13.44 14.55 -15.56
C GLU A 321 -14.13 13.69 -16.65
N GLN A 322 -15.17 14.22 -17.34
CA GLN A 322 -15.78 13.57 -18.51
C GLN A 322 -15.06 13.86 -19.86
N ASN A 323 -15.02 15.13 -20.33
CA ASN A 323 -14.73 15.43 -21.75
C ASN A 323 -13.30 15.09 -22.24
N VAL A 324 -12.41 14.56 -21.38
CA VAL A 324 -11.12 13.99 -21.82
C VAL A 324 -11.34 12.75 -22.70
N GLN A 325 -12.46 12.04 -22.50
CA GLN A 325 -12.90 10.95 -23.37
C GLN A 325 -13.41 11.47 -24.72
N ASP A 326 -14.31 12.46 -24.72
CA ASP A 326 -14.88 13.02 -25.96
C ASP A 326 -13.86 13.82 -26.79
N ALA A 327 -12.81 14.37 -26.17
CA ALA A 327 -11.68 14.94 -26.91
C ALA A 327 -10.92 13.87 -27.72
N HIS A 328 -10.70 12.67 -27.16
CA HIS A 328 -10.12 11.54 -27.91
C HIS A 328 -11.06 11.05 -29.03
N ARG A 329 -12.38 11.03 -28.79
CA ARG A 329 -13.37 10.71 -29.83
C ARG A 329 -13.30 11.70 -30.99
N ARG A 330 -13.40 13.00 -30.72
CA ARG A 330 -13.38 14.07 -31.75
C ARG A 330 -12.07 14.21 -32.50
N MET A 331 -10.93 13.97 -31.84
CA MET A 331 -9.62 13.89 -32.51
C MET A 331 -9.56 12.74 -33.53
N SER A 332 -10.21 11.60 -33.20
CA SER A 332 -10.30 10.45 -34.10
C SER A 332 -11.21 10.72 -35.30
N GLU A 333 -12.29 11.48 -35.09
CA GLU A 333 -13.24 11.90 -36.14
C GLU A 333 -12.63 12.95 -37.10
N LEU A 334 -11.86 13.91 -36.57
CA LEU A 334 -11.25 14.99 -37.36
C LEU A 334 -10.15 14.52 -38.32
N GLN A 335 -9.45 13.42 -38.03
CA GLN A 335 -8.48 12.85 -38.98
C GLN A 335 -9.13 12.14 -40.19
N ILE A 336 -10.43 11.83 -40.12
CA ILE A 336 -11.17 11.18 -41.22
C ILE A 336 -11.76 12.24 -42.18
N GLY A 337 -12.16 13.41 -41.66
CA GLY A 337 -12.91 14.43 -42.40
C GLY A 337 -12.19 15.04 -43.62
N ASN A 338 -10.85 15.15 -43.60
CA ASN A 338 -10.10 15.88 -44.64
C ASN A 338 -10.09 15.22 -46.03
N ASN A 339 -10.47 13.94 -46.14
CA ASN A 339 -10.51 13.23 -47.44
C ASN A 339 -11.91 13.21 -48.08
N ALA A 340 -12.95 13.76 -47.46
CA ALA A 340 -14.33 13.46 -47.83
C ALA A 340 -15.31 14.67 -47.79
N ARG A 341 -14.98 15.76 -48.49
CA ARG A 341 -16.01 16.63 -49.13
C ARG A 341 -15.48 17.60 -50.19
N LEU A 342 -15.21 17.06 -51.38
CA LEU A 342 -15.78 17.69 -52.58
C LEU A 342 -17.25 17.27 -52.70
N ASN A 343 -18.00 18.04 -53.49
CA ASN A 343 -19.41 17.82 -53.89
C ASN A 343 -20.52 18.06 -52.84
N LEU A 344 -21.24 19.16 -53.14
CA LEU A 344 -22.70 19.37 -53.00
C LEU A 344 -23.29 19.76 -51.63
N SER A 345 -24.48 20.37 -51.73
CA SER A 345 -24.94 21.47 -50.88
C SER A 345 -26.48 21.50 -50.71
N ALA A 346 -26.94 22.37 -49.80
CA ALA A 346 -28.35 22.62 -49.42
C ALA A 346 -29.01 21.45 -48.63
N THR A 347 -30.01 21.64 -47.77
CA THR A 347 -30.86 22.83 -47.46
C THR A 347 -31.02 23.12 -45.94
N ALA A 348 -31.55 24.32 -45.68
CA ALA A 348 -32.29 24.87 -44.52
C ALA A 348 -33.14 23.89 -43.63
N MET A 349 -33.67 24.23 -42.43
CA MET A 349 -33.61 25.41 -41.54
C MET A 349 -34.11 25.06 -40.10
N GLU A 350 -34.07 26.04 -39.18
CA GLU A 350 -34.89 26.19 -37.95
C GLU A 350 -34.87 25.06 -36.87
N ASN A 351 -34.61 25.38 -35.60
CA ASN A 351 -35.57 26.09 -34.74
C ASN A 351 -34.93 26.85 -33.56
N SER A 352 -35.64 27.85 -33.03
CA SER A 352 -35.21 28.59 -31.82
C SER A 352 -36.37 29.00 -30.90
N ALA A 353 -36.35 28.52 -29.66
CA ALA A 353 -37.05 29.09 -28.50
C ALA A 353 -36.24 28.70 -27.23
N VAL A 354 -35.87 29.54 -26.24
CA VAL A 354 -36.40 30.78 -25.59
C VAL A 354 -36.95 30.46 -24.18
N LEU A 355 -36.71 31.39 -23.23
CA LEU A 355 -36.96 31.34 -21.78
C LEU A 355 -35.98 30.45 -20.97
N SER A 356 -35.50 30.86 -19.78
CA SER A 356 -35.56 32.19 -19.14
C SER A 356 -34.40 32.43 -18.17
N THR A 357 -34.03 33.70 -17.97
CA THR A 357 -32.97 34.11 -17.03
C THR A 357 -33.48 34.25 -15.59
N SER A 358 -32.72 33.79 -14.60
CA SER A 358 -32.76 34.30 -13.22
C SER A 358 -31.45 34.99 -12.87
N LYS A 359 -31.50 36.09 -12.09
CA LYS A 359 -30.37 37.02 -11.90
C LYS A 359 -29.52 36.71 -10.66
N ILE A 360 -28.21 36.73 -10.88
CA ILE A 360 -27.18 37.44 -10.09
C ILE A 360 -27.29 37.35 -8.55
N ASP A 361 -26.33 36.67 -7.93
CA ASP A 361 -25.93 36.95 -6.53
C ASP A 361 -24.56 37.66 -6.52
N GLN A 362 -24.60 39.00 -6.49
CA GLN A 362 -23.40 39.86 -6.45
C GLN A 362 -22.82 40.04 -5.03
N SER A 363 -23.48 39.50 -4.01
CA SER A 363 -23.11 39.69 -2.59
C SER A 363 -21.71 39.15 -2.27
N ALA A 364 -21.39 37.96 -2.77
CA ALA A 364 -20.15 37.25 -2.45
C ALA A 364 -18.85 37.89 -2.96
N ALA A 365 -18.94 38.85 -3.90
CA ALA A 365 -17.76 39.51 -4.48
C ALA A 365 -17.24 40.68 -3.63
N LEU A 366 -18.11 41.37 -2.88
CA LEU A 366 -17.76 42.61 -2.17
C LEU A 366 -17.12 42.38 -0.79
N SER A 367 -17.45 41.27 -0.11
CA SER A 367 -16.86 40.93 1.20
C SER A 367 -15.36 40.59 1.10
N LEU A 368 -14.95 39.90 0.02
CA LEU A 368 -13.54 39.52 -0.20
C LEU A 368 -12.62 40.74 -0.43
N ILE A 369 -13.15 41.83 -0.97
CA ILE A 369 -12.39 43.08 -1.19
C ILE A 369 -12.18 43.85 0.13
N ALA A 370 -13.02 43.63 1.14
CA ALA A 370 -12.84 44.20 2.48
C ALA A 370 -11.70 43.51 3.25
N GLU A 371 -11.65 42.17 3.23
CA GLU A 371 -10.59 41.39 3.90
C GLU A 371 -9.18 41.70 3.33
N GLU A 372 -9.07 41.99 2.04
CA GLU A 372 -7.77 42.30 1.41
C GLU A 372 -7.18 43.65 1.87
N LYS A 373 -8.02 44.64 2.18
CA LYS A 373 -7.57 45.94 2.74
C LYS A 373 -7.09 45.83 4.19
N GLU A 374 -7.74 45.01 5.02
CA GLU A 374 -7.32 44.82 6.41
C GLU A 374 -5.92 44.19 6.48
N ALA A 375 -5.60 43.28 5.54
CA ALA A 375 -4.30 42.63 5.45
C ALA A 375 -3.12 43.58 5.08
N GLU A 376 -3.37 44.72 4.43
CA GLU A 376 -2.32 45.70 4.09
C GLU A 376 -2.05 46.71 5.22
N SER A 377 -3.02 46.92 6.13
CA SER A 377 -2.91 47.88 7.24
C SER A 377 -1.76 47.62 8.22
N LEU A 378 -1.32 46.36 8.34
CA LEU A 378 -0.41 45.91 9.40
C LEU A 378 1.09 46.05 9.09
N VAL A 379 1.49 46.64 7.96
CA VAL A 379 2.91 46.87 7.63
C VAL A 379 3.18 48.21 6.90
N ARG A 380 3.34 49.30 7.66
CA ARG A 380 4.25 50.41 7.30
C ARG A 380 5.09 50.84 8.50
N PRO A 381 6.39 51.17 8.32
CA PRO A 381 7.25 51.68 9.37
C PRO A 381 7.07 53.20 9.58
N LEU A 382 7.38 53.68 10.78
CA LEU A 382 7.52 55.11 11.09
C LEU A 382 9.01 55.50 11.10
N SER A 383 9.42 56.42 10.22
CA SER A 383 10.66 57.21 10.34
C SER A 383 10.65 58.42 9.39
N SER A 384 11.55 59.39 9.63
CA SER A 384 11.60 60.80 9.13
C SER A 384 10.72 61.76 9.97
N VAL A 385 11.12 63.01 10.28
CA VAL A 385 12.21 63.91 9.81
C VAL A 385 12.83 64.63 11.05
N ALA A 386 14.12 64.95 11.21
CA ALA A 386 15.34 64.58 10.47
C ALA A 386 16.45 63.99 11.41
N LEU A 387 17.56 64.61 11.86
CA LEU A 387 18.15 65.96 11.71
C LEU A 387 19.69 65.91 11.52
N THR A 388 20.32 67.09 11.46
CA THR A 388 21.74 67.45 11.22
C THR A 388 22.88 66.50 11.62
N ALA A 389 23.78 66.33 10.66
CA ALA A 389 25.11 65.69 10.69
C ALA A 389 26.15 66.30 11.65
N ILE A 390 27.25 65.55 11.89
CA ILE A 390 28.63 65.92 11.51
C ILE A 390 29.61 64.71 11.62
N GLN A 391 30.78 64.87 11.01
CA GLN A 391 32.05 64.08 10.95
C GLN A 391 32.53 63.45 12.30
N GLN A 392 33.47 62.48 12.41
CA GLN A 392 34.36 61.73 11.49
C GLN A 392 34.79 60.35 12.15
N PRO A 393 35.79 59.52 11.70
CA PRO A 393 35.74 58.06 11.86
C PRO A 393 36.98 57.38 12.52
N VAL A 394 37.13 56.06 12.29
CA VAL A 394 38.34 55.19 12.42
C VAL A 394 38.51 54.41 13.76
N ALA A 395 39.26 53.30 13.68
CA ALA A 395 39.87 52.46 14.73
C ALA A 395 39.06 51.29 15.36
N SER A 396 39.25 50.11 14.77
CA SER A 396 39.51 48.84 15.49
C SER A 396 40.87 48.90 16.25
N PRO A 397 41.27 47.97 17.18
CA PRO A 397 40.88 46.55 17.21
C PRO A 397 40.85 45.81 18.60
N ASN A 398 40.53 44.50 18.54
CA ASN A 398 41.17 43.34 19.20
C ASN A 398 41.42 43.17 20.73
N LEU A 399 41.19 41.90 21.12
CA LEU A 399 41.97 41.01 22.03
C LEU A 399 41.77 41.01 23.58
N ASN A 400 41.69 39.76 24.06
CA ASN A 400 42.28 39.14 25.26
C ASN A 400 41.67 39.17 26.69
N GLU A 401 41.55 37.93 27.19
CA GLU A 401 42.04 37.37 28.46
C GLU A 401 41.41 37.69 29.84
N ALA A 402 40.68 36.68 30.32
CA ALA A 402 41.04 35.82 31.47
C ALA A 402 41.09 36.36 32.94
N ALA A 403 40.38 35.60 33.78
CA ALA A 403 40.80 35.09 35.10
C ALA A 403 40.55 35.88 36.41
N LYS A 404 39.87 35.14 37.32
CA LYS A 404 40.10 35.02 38.78
C LYS A 404 39.70 36.13 39.79
N CYS A 405 38.69 35.76 40.59
CA CYS A 405 38.68 35.74 42.07
C CYS A 405 38.37 37.02 42.89
N THR A 406 37.85 36.76 44.11
CA THR A 406 37.48 37.70 45.20
C THR A 406 36.24 38.58 44.93
N GLY A 407 35.48 39.05 45.94
CA GLY A 407 35.54 38.70 47.37
C GLY A 407 34.62 39.47 48.36
N SER A 408 33.34 39.06 48.48
CA SER A 408 32.47 39.23 49.68
C SER A 408 31.80 40.59 50.04
N LYS A 409 30.69 40.46 50.80
CA LYS A 409 30.05 41.40 51.79
C LYS A 409 29.28 42.68 51.33
N GLY A 410 28.23 43.01 52.12
CA GLY A 410 27.48 44.29 52.17
C GLY A 410 26.36 44.45 51.12
N SER A 411 25.04 44.53 51.36
CA SER A 411 24.11 44.73 52.50
C SER A 411 23.59 46.16 52.80
N LEU A 412 22.25 46.29 52.90
CA LEU A 412 21.40 47.46 53.25
C LEU A 412 21.35 48.66 52.26
N ASP A 413 20.29 49.51 52.20
CA ASP A 413 18.84 49.43 52.53
C ASP A 413 18.09 50.74 52.06
N LYS A 414 16.75 50.76 52.11
CA LYS A 414 15.80 51.92 52.03
C LYS A 414 15.54 52.45 50.60
N ARG A 415 14.31 52.83 50.18
CA ARG A 415 13.04 53.27 50.84
C ARG A 415 11.85 52.60 50.09
N LYS A 416 10.71 52.11 50.66
CA LYS A 416 9.58 52.76 51.40
C LYS A 416 9.00 53.98 50.67
N ILE A 417 7.68 54.17 50.51
CA ILE A 417 6.63 54.33 51.55
C ILE A 417 5.18 54.00 51.02
N VAL A 418 4.41 53.14 51.75
CA VAL A 418 2.98 53.25 52.23
C VAL A 418 1.82 53.43 51.19
N ALA A 419 0.57 52.92 51.33
CA ALA A 419 -0.28 52.50 52.47
C ALA A 419 -1.09 51.19 52.20
N LYS A 420 -1.39 50.30 53.17
CA LYS A 420 -2.52 50.25 54.18
C LYS A 420 -3.93 49.93 53.58
N GLN A 421 -4.82 49.13 54.19
CA GLN A 421 -4.77 48.34 55.45
C GLN A 421 -5.82 47.18 55.52
N THR A 422 -5.70 46.31 56.56
CA THR A 422 -6.74 45.43 57.18
C THR A 422 -7.28 44.23 56.35
N ALA A 423 -7.79 43.10 56.91
CA ALA A 423 -7.76 42.54 58.29
C ALA A 423 -8.10 41.00 58.31
N SER A 424 -7.91 40.36 59.47
CA SER A 424 -8.47 39.07 59.94
C SER A 424 -8.59 39.12 61.49
N PRO A 425 -9.17 38.16 62.28
CA PRO A 425 -8.55 36.83 62.55
C PRO A 425 -9.52 35.70 63.10
N LYS A 426 -8.96 34.72 63.86
CA LYS A 426 -9.52 33.57 64.65
C LYS A 426 -9.74 32.27 63.84
N GLN A 427 -9.25 31.06 64.21
CA GLN A 427 -9.15 30.27 65.49
C GLN A 427 -10.52 29.77 66.01
N LEU A 428 -10.73 28.53 66.50
CA LEU A 428 -9.84 27.57 67.20
C LEU A 428 -10.39 26.10 67.25
N LYS A 429 -9.53 25.08 67.41
CA LYS A 429 -9.68 23.75 68.10
C LYS A 429 -10.91 22.77 67.92
N SER A 430 -10.54 21.52 67.56
CA SER A 430 -10.75 20.22 68.28
C SER A 430 -12.06 19.38 68.27
N ALA A 431 -11.82 18.05 68.13
CA ALA A 431 -12.37 16.91 68.91
C ALA A 431 -13.72 16.20 68.56
N ASP A 432 -13.59 15.08 67.81
CA ASP A 432 -13.91 13.70 68.26
C ASP A 432 -15.38 13.16 68.29
N LYS A 433 -15.49 11.82 68.31
CA LYS A 433 -16.61 10.90 68.62
C LYS A 433 -17.74 10.63 67.58
N LYS A 434 -17.47 9.57 66.79
CA LYS A 434 -18.10 8.21 66.82
C LYS A 434 -19.63 7.99 66.65
N LYS A 435 -19.89 6.81 66.03
CA LYS A 435 -21.14 6.01 65.88
C LYS A 435 -22.14 6.53 64.84
N GLN A 436 -22.66 5.74 63.89
CA GLN A 436 -23.06 4.32 63.76
C GLN A 436 -24.53 4.05 64.08
N THR A 437 -25.31 3.87 63.00
CA THR A 437 -26.43 2.91 62.76
C THR A 437 -26.76 3.06 61.26
N GLU A 438 -26.92 2.04 60.39
CA GLU A 438 -27.73 0.80 60.45
C GLU A 438 -29.25 1.07 60.59
N LYS A 439 -30.16 0.49 59.80
CA LYS A 439 -30.06 -0.55 58.75
C LYS A 439 -31.35 -0.60 57.88
N VAL A 440 -31.24 -1.23 56.69
CA VAL A 440 -32.22 -2.12 56.02
C VAL A 440 -33.51 -1.57 55.35
N ASP A 441 -33.55 -1.81 54.03
CA ASP A 441 -34.61 -2.31 53.14
C ASP A 441 -36.10 -1.92 53.30
N THR A 442 -36.76 -1.56 52.18
CA THR A 442 -37.50 -2.56 51.37
C THR A 442 -37.99 -2.08 49.98
N LEU A 443 -38.04 -3.04 49.05
CA LEU A 443 -38.99 -3.24 47.92
C LEU A 443 -39.31 -2.13 46.88
N GLN A 444 -38.75 -2.37 45.68
CA GLN A 444 -39.48 -2.56 44.39
C GLN A 444 -40.35 -1.46 43.72
N ASN A 445 -39.93 -1.16 42.47
CA ASN A 445 -40.68 -1.29 41.21
C ASN A 445 -41.17 -0.07 40.39
N VAL A 446 -40.83 -0.15 39.09
CA VAL A 446 -41.51 0.35 37.88
C VAL A 446 -41.70 1.87 37.68
N GLY A 447 -41.17 2.37 36.55
CA GLY A 447 -41.95 3.28 35.70
C GLY A 447 -41.21 4.45 35.03
N ALA A 448 -41.28 4.48 33.69
CA ALA A 448 -41.22 5.64 32.78
C ALA A 448 -40.39 6.90 33.16
N LEU A 449 -39.38 7.22 32.35
CA LEU A 449 -38.65 8.50 32.42
C LEU A 449 -38.35 9.10 31.02
N LYS A 450 -38.95 10.26 30.73
CA LYS A 450 -38.66 11.22 29.64
C LYS A 450 -39.59 12.45 29.79
N PRO A 451 -39.26 13.66 29.27
CA PRO A 451 -38.00 14.10 28.66
C PRO A 451 -37.51 15.54 29.07
N GLN A 452 -36.34 15.90 28.52
CA GLN A 452 -35.81 17.26 28.23
C GLN A 452 -34.91 18.06 29.22
N LYS A 453 -33.82 18.58 28.61
CA LYS A 453 -33.09 19.85 28.85
C LYS A 453 -32.28 20.06 30.14
N SER A 454 -30.95 20.03 29.97
CA SER A 454 -30.00 20.95 30.64
C SER A 454 -28.76 21.17 29.74
N ASN A 455 -27.84 22.08 30.11
CA ASN A 455 -26.88 22.71 29.20
C ASN A 455 -25.39 22.39 29.49
N LYS A 456 -24.59 22.31 28.40
CA LYS A 456 -23.15 22.64 28.26
C LYS A 456 -22.08 22.11 29.25
N SER A 457 -21.11 21.42 28.63
CA SER A 457 -19.63 21.48 28.85
C SER A 457 -18.96 20.67 29.98
N GLY A 458 -17.93 19.87 29.65
CA GLY A 458 -17.22 19.03 30.65
C GLY A 458 -16.05 18.14 30.17
N LYS A 459 -14.94 18.72 29.68
CA LYS A 459 -13.55 18.15 29.70
C LYS A 459 -13.31 16.68 29.21
N SER A 460 -13.11 16.46 27.91
CA SER A 460 -12.63 15.16 27.37
C SER A 460 -11.10 15.05 27.16
N LYS A 461 -10.28 15.45 28.16
CA LYS A 461 -8.82 15.18 28.18
C LYS A 461 -8.41 13.95 29.03
N LYS A 462 -9.37 13.27 29.67
CA LYS A 462 -9.13 12.00 30.39
C LYS A 462 -9.21 10.78 29.47
N SER A 463 -10.18 10.72 28.56
CA SER A 463 -10.49 9.54 27.74
C SER A 463 -9.31 9.04 26.91
N GLU A 464 -8.61 9.91 26.20
CA GLU A 464 -7.49 9.54 25.31
C GLU A 464 -6.25 9.06 26.06
N ARG A 465 -5.90 9.72 27.18
CA ARG A 465 -4.82 9.25 28.08
C ARG A 465 -5.21 7.94 28.75
N CYS A 466 -6.48 7.77 29.14
CA CYS A 466 -7.03 6.49 29.55
C CYS A 466 -6.98 5.45 28.41
N LEU A 467 -7.16 5.81 27.14
CA LEU A 467 -7.12 4.85 26.02
C LEU A 467 -5.70 4.32 25.77
N ARG A 468 -4.68 5.19 25.78
CA ARG A 468 -3.27 4.75 25.68
C ARG A 468 -2.83 3.95 26.91
N LEU A 469 -3.24 4.36 28.11
CA LEU A 469 -3.03 3.58 29.33
C LEU A 469 -3.80 2.25 29.32
N LEU A 470 -5.02 2.20 28.77
CA LEU A 470 -5.75 0.96 28.56
C LEU A 470 -5.03 0.06 27.57
N MET A 471 -4.52 0.57 26.44
CA MET A 471 -3.80 -0.27 25.49
C MET A 471 -2.49 -0.82 26.06
N LEU A 472 -1.69 0.00 26.75
CA LEU A 472 -0.50 -0.49 27.46
C LEU A 472 -0.85 -1.48 28.56
N ASN A 473 -1.89 -1.21 29.37
CA ASN A 473 -2.36 -2.15 30.39
C ASN A 473 -2.98 -3.42 29.78
N VAL A 474 -3.65 -3.38 28.63
CA VAL A 474 -4.22 -4.54 27.94
C VAL A 474 -3.14 -5.37 27.27
N ILE A 475 -2.08 -4.77 26.73
CA ILE A 475 -0.90 -5.48 26.22
C ILE A 475 -0.15 -6.14 27.39
N SER A 476 0.12 -5.40 28.47
CA SER A 476 0.73 -5.92 29.69
C SER A 476 -0.10 -7.04 30.32
N THR A 477 -1.42 -6.86 30.50
CA THR A 477 -2.34 -7.91 30.97
C THR A 477 -2.39 -9.09 30.00
N ARG A 478 -2.28 -8.89 28.68
CA ARG A 478 -2.13 -10.00 27.73
C ARG A 478 -0.85 -10.79 27.98
N CYS A 479 0.31 -10.15 28.09
CA CYS A 479 1.56 -10.84 28.34
C CYS A 479 1.53 -11.60 29.69
N ARG A 480 1.03 -10.96 30.75
CA ARG A 480 0.82 -11.58 32.09
C ARG A 480 -0.08 -12.82 32.00
N PHE A 481 -1.25 -12.69 31.38
CA PHE A 481 -2.20 -13.81 31.22
C PHE A 481 -1.68 -14.89 30.25
N HIS A 482 -0.78 -14.55 29.33
CA HIS A 482 -0.13 -15.51 28.44
C HIS A 482 1.01 -16.28 29.10
N LEU A 483 1.86 -15.63 29.92
CA LEU A 483 2.88 -16.30 30.72
C LEU A 483 2.27 -17.29 31.70
N TYR A 484 1.23 -16.87 32.45
CA TYR A 484 0.44 -17.77 33.28
C TYR A 484 -0.07 -18.99 32.48
N ARG A 485 -0.59 -18.76 31.26
CA ARG A 485 -1.04 -19.84 30.34
C ARG A 485 0.08 -20.66 29.69
N CYS A 486 1.34 -20.24 29.77
CA CYS A 486 2.47 -21.11 29.43
C CYS A 486 2.64 -22.16 30.53
N PHE A 487 2.91 -21.70 31.74
CA PHE A 487 3.23 -22.56 32.88
C PHE A 487 2.04 -23.39 33.36
N SER A 488 0.82 -22.82 33.40
CA SER A 488 -0.42 -23.56 33.74
C SER A 488 -0.79 -24.66 32.73
N LYS A 489 -0.04 -24.80 31.63
CA LYS A 489 -0.22 -25.83 30.61
C LYS A 489 0.90 -26.86 30.53
N VAL A 490 2.07 -26.62 31.12
CA VAL A 490 3.20 -27.56 31.07
C VAL A 490 2.77 -28.95 31.55
N ASN A 491 2.14 -29.02 32.73
CA ASN A 491 1.64 -30.26 33.33
C ASN A 491 0.43 -30.90 32.60
N TYR A 492 -0.09 -30.25 31.56
CA TYR A 492 -1.20 -30.74 30.72
C TYR A 492 -0.74 -31.27 29.35
N ILE A 493 0.52 -31.01 28.95
CA ILE A 493 1.04 -31.38 27.63
C ILE A 493 0.98 -32.90 27.44
N ASP A 494 1.56 -33.62 28.38
CA ASP A 494 1.93 -35.05 28.25
C ASP A 494 0.71 -36.00 28.24
N ARG A 495 -0.51 -35.45 28.32
CA ARG A 495 -1.76 -36.21 28.21
C ARG A 495 -2.52 -35.96 26.90
N GLN A 496 -2.48 -34.76 26.30
CA GLN A 496 -3.26 -34.45 25.08
C GLN A 496 -2.65 -33.33 24.18
N LEU A 497 -1.41 -33.47 23.70
CA LEU A 497 -0.77 -32.53 22.74
C LEU A 497 -1.72 -32.08 21.61
N ASN A 498 -2.34 -33.04 20.92
CA ASN A 498 -3.12 -32.79 19.71
C ASN A 498 -4.39 -31.95 19.94
N ASN A 499 -4.94 -31.88 21.15
CA ASN A 499 -6.16 -31.13 21.42
C ASN A 499 -5.94 -29.64 21.70
N LEU A 500 -4.68 -29.19 21.83
CA LEU A 500 -4.36 -27.78 22.03
C LEU A 500 -4.70 -26.90 20.81
N THR A 501 -4.96 -25.62 21.09
CA THR A 501 -4.99 -24.55 20.09
C THR A 501 -3.55 -24.16 19.71
N GLU A 502 -3.33 -23.56 18.53
CA GLU A 502 -1.98 -23.14 18.08
C GLU A 502 -1.20 -22.39 19.16
N LEU A 503 -1.86 -21.40 19.77
CA LEU A 503 -1.26 -20.57 20.81
C LEU A 503 -1.14 -21.35 22.13
N GLY A 504 -2.05 -22.26 22.45
CA GLY A 504 -1.94 -23.14 23.60
C GLY A 504 -0.75 -24.10 23.51
N TYR A 505 -0.45 -24.62 22.32
CA TYR A 505 0.69 -25.49 22.04
C TYR A 505 2.02 -24.72 22.14
N PHE A 506 2.14 -23.56 21.48
CA PHE A 506 3.39 -22.79 21.55
C PHE A 506 3.65 -22.16 22.93
N ASN A 507 2.61 -21.69 23.63
CA ASN A 507 2.75 -21.30 25.05
C ASN A 507 3.28 -22.47 25.90
N ALA A 508 2.90 -23.71 25.59
CA ALA A 508 3.36 -24.89 26.32
C ALA A 508 4.82 -25.26 25.99
N SER A 509 5.21 -25.31 24.71
CA SER A 509 6.59 -25.54 24.29
C SER A 509 7.55 -24.47 24.83
N VAL A 510 7.16 -23.19 24.73
CA VAL A 510 7.95 -22.07 25.26
C VAL A 510 7.96 -22.06 26.79
N GLY A 511 6.93 -22.58 27.47
CA GLY A 511 6.97 -22.82 28.91
C GLY A 511 8.14 -23.72 29.33
N ARG A 512 8.41 -24.80 28.58
CA ARG A 512 9.56 -25.69 28.80
C ARG A 512 10.89 -25.03 28.46
N LEU A 513 10.96 -24.28 27.35
CA LEU A 513 12.17 -23.52 26.98
C LEU A 513 12.51 -22.43 28.01
N LEU A 514 11.51 -21.76 28.60
CA LEU A 514 11.69 -20.79 29.69
C LEU A 514 12.11 -21.49 30.98
N GLN A 515 11.51 -22.63 31.34
CA GLN A 515 11.95 -23.45 32.50
C GLN A 515 13.42 -23.85 32.37
N LYS A 516 13.85 -24.31 31.20
CA LYS A 516 15.25 -24.67 30.89
C LYS A 516 16.19 -23.46 30.90
N SER A 517 15.86 -22.38 30.19
CA SER A 517 16.75 -21.23 29.98
C SER A 517 16.89 -20.33 31.22
N LEU A 518 15.84 -20.21 32.02
CA LEU A 518 15.76 -19.30 33.17
C LEU A 518 15.74 -20.04 34.52
N GLY A 519 15.64 -21.38 34.55
CA GLY A 519 15.65 -22.20 35.78
C GLY A 519 14.31 -22.27 36.52
N LEU A 520 13.19 -22.13 35.82
CA LEU A 520 11.89 -21.77 36.42
C LEU A 520 11.02 -22.97 36.79
N ASN A 521 11.15 -23.46 38.02
CA ASN A 521 10.19 -24.39 38.61
C ASN A 521 8.97 -23.62 39.13
N PHE A 522 7.84 -23.75 38.43
CA PHE A 522 6.57 -23.11 38.79
C PHE A 522 5.82 -23.96 39.83
N THR A 523 6.14 -23.78 41.11
CA THR A 523 5.35 -24.34 42.21
C THR A 523 4.02 -23.59 42.35
N HIS A 524 2.96 -24.27 42.82
CA HIS A 524 1.66 -23.64 43.06
C HIS A 524 1.57 -22.83 44.38
N SER A 525 2.69 -22.71 45.11
CA SER A 525 2.83 -21.89 46.32
C SER A 525 2.92 -20.39 45.95
N PHE A 526 1.96 -19.59 46.38
CA PHE A 526 1.95 -18.14 46.17
C PHE A 526 2.66 -17.35 47.30
N ASP A 527 3.36 -18.04 48.20
CA ASP A 527 4.03 -17.49 49.39
C ASP A 527 5.36 -16.78 49.08
N PHE A 528 5.36 -15.89 48.10
CA PHE A 528 6.51 -15.02 47.82
C PHE A 528 6.50 -13.80 48.76
N ASP A 529 7.59 -13.55 49.51
CA ASP A 529 7.72 -12.32 50.33
C ASP A 529 8.01 -11.10 49.45
N LEU A 530 6.96 -10.65 48.78
CA LEU A 530 6.99 -9.54 47.83
C LEU A 530 7.32 -8.21 48.52
N LYS A 531 6.97 -8.07 49.81
CA LYS A 531 7.31 -6.89 50.65
C LYS A 531 8.77 -6.95 51.12
N GLY A 532 9.29 -8.14 51.41
CA GLY A 532 10.71 -8.37 51.65
C GLY A 532 11.55 -7.99 50.44
N LEU A 533 11.16 -8.43 49.24
CA LEU A 533 11.84 -8.04 48.01
C LEU A 533 11.72 -6.53 47.75
N GLU A 534 10.55 -5.91 47.91
CA GLU A 534 10.39 -4.44 47.80
C GLU A 534 11.34 -3.68 48.76
N LYS A 535 11.44 -4.16 50.00
CA LYS A 535 12.34 -3.61 51.04
C LYS A 535 13.83 -3.85 50.74
N LYS A 536 14.19 -4.92 50.03
CA LYS A 536 15.55 -5.16 49.51
C LYS A 536 15.84 -4.23 48.31
N LEU A 537 14.95 -4.18 47.32
CA LEU A 537 15.04 -3.36 46.11
C LEU A 537 15.19 -1.86 46.40
N SER A 538 14.42 -1.34 47.38
CA SER A 538 14.53 0.07 47.78
C SER A 538 15.93 0.44 48.28
N LYS A 539 16.62 -0.49 48.96
CA LYS A 539 17.94 -0.31 49.57
C LYS A 539 19.15 -0.43 48.62
N ILE A 540 18.97 -0.92 47.40
CA ILE A 540 20.11 -1.18 46.49
C ILE A 540 20.90 0.09 46.21
N SER A 541 22.20 0.06 46.51
CA SER A 541 23.17 1.13 46.29
C SER A 541 24.01 0.94 45.02
N ASP A 542 24.24 -0.30 44.62
CA ASP A 542 25.29 -0.71 43.68
C ASP A 542 24.93 -2.03 42.97
N LEU A 543 25.74 -2.41 41.98
CA LEU A 543 25.47 -3.56 41.12
C LEU A 543 25.66 -4.91 41.82
N ASN A 544 26.54 -5.01 42.82
CA ASN A 544 26.78 -6.28 43.53
C ASN A 544 25.60 -6.61 44.44
N ASN A 545 25.08 -5.60 45.16
CA ASN A 545 23.83 -5.69 45.91
C ASN A 545 22.58 -5.83 45.01
N PHE A 546 22.68 -5.60 43.71
CA PHE A 546 21.66 -5.98 42.74
C PHE A 546 21.83 -7.44 42.27
N ARG A 547 23.06 -7.89 41.95
CA ARG A 547 23.37 -9.26 41.50
C ARG A 547 22.99 -10.33 42.54
N THR A 548 23.02 -10.02 43.84
CA THR A 548 22.54 -10.96 44.89
C THR A 548 21.01 -11.13 44.92
N LEU A 549 20.24 -10.18 44.39
CA LEU A 549 18.77 -10.21 44.39
C LEU A 549 18.16 -10.80 43.11
N VAL A 550 18.99 -11.18 42.14
CA VAL A 550 18.56 -11.73 40.84
C VAL A 550 17.70 -12.99 40.99
N PRO A 551 18.04 -13.98 41.85
CA PRO A 551 17.18 -15.15 42.04
C PRO A 551 15.79 -14.78 42.58
N GLU A 552 15.72 -13.79 43.48
CA GLU A 552 14.46 -13.29 44.03
C GLU A 552 13.65 -12.51 42.99
N LEU A 553 14.31 -11.74 42.12
CA LEU A 553 13.65 -11.01 41.03
C LEU A 553 13.09 -11.94 39.95
N ILE A 554 13.82 -13.02 39.63
CA ILE A 554 13.35 -14.09 38.75
C ILE A 554 12.18 -14.84 39.42
N ALA A 555 12.30 -15.21 40.69
CA ALA A 555 11.22 -15.86 41.45
C ALA A 555 9.95 -14.98 41.55
N CYS A 556 10.10 -13.67 41.77
CA CYS A 556 8.99 -12.72 41.76
C CYS A 556 8.35 -12.62 40.37
N GLY A 557 9.15 -12.59 39.30
CA GLY A 557 8.67 -12.64 37.92
C GLY A 557 7.88 -13.90 37.60
N ASN A 558 8.21 -15.03 38.25
CA ASN A 558 7.47 -16.28 38.15
C ASN A 558 6.17 -16.25 38.95
N GLN A 559 6.26 -16.11 40.27
CA GLN A 559 5.14 -16.33 41.18
C GLN A 559 4.15 -15.15 41.20
N CYS A 560 4.62 -13.93 40.91
CA CYS A 560 3.83 -12.70 40.97
C CYS A 560 4.09 -11.79 39.73
N PRO A 561 3.81 -12.25 38.50
CA PRO A 561 4.11 -11.51 37.26
C PRO A 561 3.28 -10.24 37.07
N SER A 562 2.22 -10.03 37.87
CA SER A 562 1.44 -8.78 37.89
C SER A 562 2.08 -7.71 38.74
N GLU A 563 2.79 -8.13 39.80
CA GLU A 563 3.32 -7.33 40.90
C GLU A 563 4.81 -7.02 40.68
N ALA A 564 5.55 -7.96 40.07
CA ALA A 564 6.93 -7.77 39.63
C ALA A 564 7.09 -6.53 38.73
N TRP A 565 6.09 -6.24 37.89
CA TRP A 565 6.06 -5.01 37.08
C TRP A 565 6.11 -3.73 37.93
N SER A 566 5.35 -3.65 39.03
CA SER A 566 5.41 -2.51 39.96
C SER A 566 6.76 -2.40 40.67
N LEU A 567 7.46 -3.52 40.88
CA LEU A 567 8.76 -3.56 41.56
C LEU A 567 9.94 -3.17 40.66
N PHE A 568 9.92 -3.50 39.36
CA PHE A 568 11.04 -3.21 38.46
C PHE A 568 11.23 -1.71 38.17
N GLY A 569 10.15 -0.91 38.20
CA GLY A 569 10.19 0.55 38.21
C GLY A 569 11.15 1.21 37.19
N ASP A 570 11.91 2.20 37.66
CA ASP A 570 12.93 2.91 36.87
C ASP A 570 14.36 2.56 37.32
N LYS A 571 14.60 2.57 38.64
CA LYS A 571 15.91 2.30 39.26
C LYS A 571 16.40 0.87 38.99
N VAL A 572 15.51 -0.12 39.09
CA VAL A 572 15.85 -1.53 38.89
C VAL A 572 15.99 -1.87 37.40
N VAL A 573 15.19 -1.28 36.51
CA VAL A 573 15.45 -1.36 35.05
C VAL A 573 16.85 -0.84 34.70
N GLY A 574 17.28 0.28 35.30
CA GLY A 574 18.65 0.79 35.13
C GLY A 574 19.74 -0.20 35.57
N PHE A 575 19.54 -0.93 36.67
CA PHE A 575 20.47 -1.98 37.09
C PHE A 575 20.45 -3.21 36.17
N ILE A 576 19.27 -3.68 35.72
CA ILE A 576 19.17 -4.77 34.72
C ILE A 576 19.95 -4.40 33.45
N GLU A 577 19.78 -3.16 32.99
CA GLU A 577 20.53 -2.62 31.86
C GLU A 577 22.05 -2.64 32.10
N THR A 578 22.52 -2.26 33.30
CA THR A 578 23.97 -2.29 33.64
C THR A 578 24.51 -3.72 33.78
N VAL A 579 23.74 -4.70 34.28
CA VAL A 579 24.22 -6.10 34.34
C VAL A 579 24.35 -6.71 32.94
N ILE A 580 23.47 -6.37 31.98
CA ILE A 580 23.61 -6.82 30.58
C ILE A 580 24.95 -6.38 29.98
N ASP A 581 25.39 -5.16 30.28
CA ASP A 581 26.68 -4.61 29.80
C ASP A 581 27.90 -5.23 30.53
N GLN A 582 27.67 -6.00 31.60
CA GLN A 582 28.68 -6.64 32.46
C GLN A 582 28.38 -8.13 32.69
N ALA A 583 27.68 -8.80 31.77
CA ALA A 583 27.30 -10.20 31.93
C ALA A 583 28.50 -11.11 31.65
N ASP A 584 28.96 -11.82 32.70
CA ASP A 584 30.21 -12.59 32.68
C ASP A 584 30.08 -13.92 31.94
N SER A 585 28.85 -14.31 31.59
CA SER A 585 28.56 -15.48 30.77
C SER A 585 27.39 -15.24 29.81
N ASP A 586 27.41 -15.95 28.68
CA ASP A 586 26.32 -15.93 27.70
C ASP A 586 25.01 -16.50 28.26
N GLU A 587 25.09 -17.33 29.31
CA GLU A 587 23.92 -17.85 30.02
C GLU A 587 23.28 -16.77 30.93
N GLU A 588 24.08 -16.03 31.71
CA GLU A 588 23.61 -14.86 32.47
C GLU A 588 23.00 -13.81 31.53
N LEU A 589 23.68 -13.48 30.43
CA LEU A 589 23.20 -12.57 29.39
C LEU A 589 21.87 -13.02 28.78
N SER A 590 21.74 -14.31 28.45
CA SER A 590 20.50 -14.89 27.93
C SER A 590 19.34 -14.73 28.92
N ARG A 591 19.58 -14.96 30.22
CA ARG A 591 18.56 -14.79 31.26
C ARG A 591 18.07 -13.34 31.34
N TRP A 592 18.98 -12.37 31.30
CA TRP A 592 18.63 -10.95 31.36
C TRP A 592 17.88 -10.43 30.15
N LEU A 593 18.33 -10.78 28.93
CA LEU A 593 17.66 -10.37 27.70
C LEU A 593 16.24 -10.94 27.60
N LEU A 594 16.01 -12.16 28.10
CA LEU A 594 14.67 -12.72 28.24
C LEU A 594 13.81 -12.01 29.29
N LEU A 595 14.39 -11.65 30.45
CA LEU A 595 13.67 -10.91 31.49
C LEU A 595 13.13 -9.58 30.93
N ILE A 596 13.97 -8.84 30.19
CA ILE A 596 13.57 -7.62 29.48
C ILE A 596 12.48 -7.92 28.42
N ALA A 597 12.69 -8.93 27.57
CA ALA A 597 11.79 -9.21 26.46
C ALA A 597 10.36 -9.58 26.92
N TYR A 598 10.22 -10.26 28.06
CA TYR A 598 8.93 -10.71 28.61
C TYR A 598 8.31 -9.76 29.64
N TYR A 599 9.08 -9.28 30.62
CA TYR A 599 8.55 -8.68 31.84
C TYR A 599 8.68 -7.15 31.90
N LEU A 600 9.40 -6.52 30.97
CA LEU A 600 9.45 -5.07 30.82
C LEU A 600 8.51 -4.60 29.67
N PRO A 601 7.25 -4.21 29.97
CA PRO A 601 6.56 -3.20 29.18
C PRO A 601 7.26 -1.85 29.40
N LEU A 602 7.46 -1.08 28.33
CA LEU A 602 8.34 0.09 28.36
C LEU A 602 7.68 1.26 27.64
N SER A 603 8.15 2.47 27.94
CA SER A 603 7.98 3.59 27.03
C SER A 603 8.63 3.25 25.69
N GLU A 604 8.10 3.76 24.57
CA GLU A 604 8.70 3.62 23.22
C GLU A 604 10.23 3.82 23.24
N GLN A 605 10.68 4.84 23.97
CA GLN A 605 12.09 5.19 24.16
C GLN A 605 12.89 4.04 24.81
N ARG A 606 12.47 3.51 25.97
CA ARG A 606 13.17 2.38 26.60
C ARG A 606 13.01 1.08 25.81
N TRP A 607 11.87 0.84 25.16
CA TRP A 607 11.75 -0.33 24.27
C TRP A 607 12.77 -0.26 23.13
N SER A 608 13.02 0.91 22.55
CA SER A 608 14.10 1.13 21.58
C SER A 608 15.49 0.86 22.18
N THR A 609 15.77 1.31 23.42
CA THR A 609 17.04 1.02 24.11
C THR A 609 17.25 -0.48 24.28
N CYS A 610 16.25 -1.19 24.80
CA CYS A 610 16.27 -2.64 24.92
C CYS A 610 16.36 -3.34 23.56
N CYS A 611 15.79 -2.77 22.50
CA CYS A 611 15.94 -3.28 21.15
C CYS A 611 17.37 -3.14 20.61
N SER A 612 18.12 -2.09 21.00
CA SER A 612 19.57 -2.01 20.71
C SER A 612 20.33 -3.08 21.49
N ARG A 613 20.15 -3.16 22.81
CA ARG A 613 20.81 -4.17 23.66
C ARG A 613 20.58 -5.61 23.16
N LEU A 614 19.37 -5.91 22.68
CA LEU A 614 19.02 -7.17 22.01
C LEU A 614 19.69 -7.35 20.64
N ASN A 615 19.81 -6.29 19.85
CA ASN A 615 20.48 -6.29 18.54
C ASN A 615 21.96 -6.64 18.69
N ASP A 616 22.61 -6.00 19.65
CA ASP A 616 24.07 -6.01 19.83
C ASP A 616 24.56 -7.34 20.47
N ASN A 617 23.65 -8.10 21.09
CA ASN A 617 23.94 -9.37 21.78
C ASN A 617 23.25 -10.61 21.16
N MET A 618 22.54 -10.48 20.03
CA MET A 618 21.72 -11.59 19.48
C MET A 618 22.52 -12.81 19.00
N GLU A 619 23.83 -12.66 18.78
CA GLU A 619 24.71 -13.78 18.41
C GLU A 619 25.09 -14.63 19.63
N ARG A 620 25.16 -14.02 20.83
CA ARG A 620 25.60 -14.66 22.08
C ARG A 620 24.54 -15.51 22.77
N ILE A 621 23.25 -15.25 22.55
CA ILE A 621 22.18 -15.98 23.25
C ILE A 621 22.03 -17.42 22.75
N SER A 622 21.71 -18.33 23.68
CA SER A 622 21.49 -19.75 23.38
C SER A 622 20.30 -19.96 22.43
N ASP A 623 20.23 -21.12 21.76
CA ASP A 623 19.14 -21.42 20.82
C ASP A 623 17.77 -21.50 21.53
N ASP A 624 17.70 -22.04 22.76
CA ASP A 624 16.48 -22.01 23.59
C ASP A 624 16.03 -20.57 23.92
N ALA A 625 17.00 -19.70 24.26
CA ALA A 625 16.74 -18.30 24.59
C ALA A 625 16.35 -17.48 23.35
N PHE A 626 16.95 -17.77 22.20
CA PHE A 626 16.59 -17.18 20.91
C PHE A 626 15.12 -17.50 20.55
N LEU A 627 14.70 -18.76 20.72
CA LEU A 627 13.32 -19.19 20.50
C LEU A 627 12.34 -18.52 21.47
N CYS A 628 12.72 -18.39 22.74
CA CYS A 628 11.95 -17.64 23.73
C CYS A 628 11.83 -16.14 23.34
N LEU A 629 12.88 -15.51 22.82
CA LEU A 629 12.86 -14.12 22.34
C LEU A 629 11.96 -13.95 21.11
N VAL A 630 12.02 -14.88 20.15
CA VAL A 630 11.13 -14.90 18.97
C VAL A 630 9.65 -14.98 19.40
N HIS A 631 9.34 -15.78 20.42
CA HIS A 631 7.99 -15.83 21.00
C HIS A 631 7.60 -14.53 21.72
N ALA A 632 8.52 -13.82 22.36
CA ALA A 632 8.23 -12.52 22.98
C ALA A 632 7.78 -11.47 21.94
N PHE A 633 8.41 -11.42 20.75
CA PHE A 633 7.92 -10.59 19.64
C PHE A 633 6.53 -11.03 19.16
N MET A 634 6.25 -12.34 19.11
CA MET A 634 4.92 -12.87 18.77
C MET A 634 3.83 -12.37 19.73
N LEU A 635 4.09 -12.35 21.04
CA LEU A 635 3.16 -11.83 22.05
C LEU A 635 2.92 -10.32 21.86
N ARG A 636 4.01 -9.56 21.60
CA ARG A 636 3.97 -8.11 21.30
C ARG A 636 3.35 -7.78 19.92
N ARG A 637 3.12 -8.78 19.06
CA ARG A 637 2.59 -8.65 17.68
C ARG A 637 3.42 -7.77 16.75
N SER A 638 4.66 -7.49 17.12
CA SER A 638 5.58 -6.64 16.36
C SER A 638 7.01 -7.15 16.52
N ILE A 639 7.71 -7.27 15.39
CA ILE A 639 9.17 -7.35 15.34
C ILE A 639 9.64 -5.96 14.91
N PRO A 640 10.43 -5.21 15.71
CA PRO A 640 10.93 -3.89 15.35
C PRO A 640 11.76 -3.88 14.07
N ASN A 641 11.72 -2.78 13.30
CA ASN A 641 12.45 -2.69 12.02
C ASN A 641 13.98 -2.69 12.18
N SER A 642 14.50 -2.31 13.34
CA SER A 642 15.94 -2.38 13.67
C SER A 642 16.41 -3.83 13.85
N ILE A 643 15.73 -4.59 14.71
CA ILE A 643 16.04 -6.00 14.98
C ILE A 643 15.78 -6.90 13.78
N PHE A 644 14.76 -6.61 12.97
CA PHE A 644 14.24 -7.54 11.96
C PHE A 644 15.30 -8.16 11.02
N PRO A 645 16.27 -7.41 10.43
CA PRO A 645 17.30 -8.01 9.58
C PRO A 645 18.27 -8.93 10.33
N ILE A 646 18.65 -8.56 11.56
CA ILE A 646 19.54 -9.38 12.39
C ILE A 646 18.81 -10.62 12.91
N LEU A 647 17.51 -10.53 13.20
CA LEU A 647 16.68 -11.69 13.54
C LEU A 647 16.57 -12.69 12.37
N ASP A 648 16.37 -12.22 11.14
CA ASP A 648 16.33 -13.07 9.93
C ASP A 648 17.71 -13.73 9.68
N MET A 649 18.80 -12.97 9.90
CA MET A 649 20.19 -13.46 9.82
C MET A 649 20.50 -14.52 10.88
N GLN A 650 20.08 -14.34 12.13
CA GLN A 650 20.31 -15.34 13.19
C GLN A 650 19.44 -16.59 12.99
N ILE A 651 18.19 -16.45 12.52
CA ILE A 651 17.38 -17.60 12.09
C ILE A 651 18.15 -18.38 11.02
N ARG A 652 18.64 -17.72 9.96
CA ARG A 652 19.44 -18.33 8.90
C ARG A 652 20.65 -19.11 9.44
N ARG A 653 21.42 -18.53 10.37
CA ARG A 653 22.65 -19.13 10.93
C ARG A 653 22.39 -20.33 11.87
N ARG A 654 21.15 -20.55 12.31
CA ARG A 654 20.76 -21.57 13.31
C ARG A 654 19.76 -22.60 12.75
N LEU A 655 19.41 -22.53 11.46
CA LEU A 655 18.35 -23.35 10.82
C LEU A 655 18.53 -24.87 11.01
N ASP A 656 19.77 -25.34 10.96
CA ASP A 656 20.21 -26.72 11.12
C ASP A 656 20.06 -27.25 12.55
N ARG A 657 20.06 -26.34 13.54
CA ARG A 657 19.95 -26.67 14.98
C ARG A 657 18.50 -26.74 15.47
N PHE A 658 17.59 -26.08 14.78
CA PHE A 658 16.18 -26.00 15.18
C PHE A 658 15.39 -27.26 14.81
N SER A 659 14.60 -27.77 15.76
CA SER A 659 13.64 -28.84 15.48
C SER A 659 12.51 -28.34 14.58
N PHE A 660 11.69 -29.25 14.04
CA PHE A 660 10.54 -28.83 13.22
C PHE A 660 9.50 -28.04 14.04
N ASP A 661 9.39 -28.32 15.34
CA ASP A 661 8.51 -27.59 16.26
C ASP A 661 9.00 -26.14 16.47
N ASP A 662 10.31 -25.93 16.55
CA ASP A 662 10.96 -24.63 16.68
C ASP A 662 10.84 -23.79 15.39
N LEU A 663 11.05 -24.42 14.23
CA LEU A 663 10.79 -23.83 12.92
C LEU A 663 9.31 -23.45 12.77
N GLY A 664 8.40 -24.23 13.37
CA GLY A 664 7.00 -23.92 13.54
C GLY A 664 6.76 -22.67 14.41
N LEU A 665 7.44 -22.55 15.54
CA LEU A 665 7.36 -21.39 16.45
C LEU A 665 7.81 -20.11 15.75
N ILE A 666 8.97 -20.14 15.09
CA ILE A 666 9.52 -19.03 14.30
C ILE A 666 8.53 -18.63 13.19
N SER A 667 8.00 -19.61 12.46
CA SER A 667 7.03 -19.37 11.39
C SER A 667 5.73 -18.73 11.91
N LEU A 668 5.23 -19.18 13.07
CA LEU A 668 4.05 -18.57 13.69
C LEU A 668 4.35 -17.15 14.17
N ALA A 669 5.49 -16.91 14.80
CA ALA A 669 5.90 -15.61 15.30
C ALA A 669 5.92 -14.57 14.18
N TYR A 670 6.62 -14.86 13.08
CA TYR A 670 6.64 -14.02 11.88
C TYR A 670 5.23 -13.79 11.34
N PHE A 671 4.38 -14.83 11.28
CA PHE A 671 3.02 -14.71 10.76
C PHE A 671 2.12 -13.81 11.63
N LYS A 672 2.17 -13.94 12.96
CA LYS A 672 1.35 -13.10 13.87
C LYS A 672 1.84 -11.64 13.90
N CYS A 673 3.12 -11.39 13.58
CA CYS A 673 3.76 -10.08 13.45
C CYS A 673 3.74 -9.50 12.02
N CYS A 674 2.99 -10.12 11.10
CA CYS A 674 2.87 -9.71 9.70
C CYS A 674 4.20 -9.57 8.93
N ARG A 675 5.22 -10.35 9.32
CA ARG A 675 6.50 -10.47 8.62
C ARG A 675 6.52 -11.72 7.72
N ARG A 676 7.35 -11.65 6.68
CA ARG A 676 7.85 -12.78 5.90
C ARG A 676 9.37 -12.82 6.06
N PHE A 677 10.00 -13.97 5.87
CA PHE A 677 11.46 -14.06 5.82
C PHE A 677 12.04 -13.18 4.71
N GLN A 678 13.20 -12.56 4.93
CA GLN A 678 13.82 -11.70 3.92
C GLN A 678 14.46 -12.52 2.80
N HIS A 679 14.97 -13.70 3.11
CA HIS A 679 15.68 -14.56 2.16
C HIS A 679 14.87 -15.80 1.73
N GLY A 680 14.79 -16.05 0.43
CA GLY A 680 14.04 -17.18 -0.16
C GLY A 680 14.53 -18.57 0.31
N HIS A 681 15.83 -18.72 0.59
CA HIS A 681 16.40 -19.99 1.07
C HIS A 681 15.82 -20.43 2.43
N VAL A 682 15.38 -19.52 3.30
CA VAL A 682 14.71 -19.87 4.56
C VAL A 682 13.37 -20.53 4.26
N GLY A 683 12.61 -19.97 3.31
CA GLY A 683 11.38 -20.57 2.80
C GLY A 683 11.60 -21.94 2.15
N ARG A 684 12.66 -22.08 1.34
CA ARG A 684 13.04 -23.35 0.72
C ARG A 684 13.42 -24.42 1.75
N TYR A 685 14.21 -24.05 2.77
CA TYR A 685 14.61 -24.94 3.86
C TYR A 685 13.38 -25.41 4.67
N LEU A 686 12.49 -24.48 5.03
CA LEU A 686 11.22 -24.79 5.70
C LEU A 686 10.33 -25.73 4.89
N ALA A 687 10.29 -25.59 3.56
CA ALA A 687 9.53 -26.48 2.68
C ALA A 687 10.12 -27.91 2.65
N VAL A 688 11.45 -28.05 2.52
CA VAL A 688 12.12 -29.37 2.58
C VAL A 688 11.94 -30.02 3.96
N ARG A 689 12.09 -29.27 5.05
CA ARG A 689 11.87 -29.80 6.41
C ARG A 689 10.42 -30.23 6.63
N LEU A 690 9.45 -29.51 6.06
CA LEU A 690 8.03 -29.88 6.08
C LEU A 690 7.77 -31.18 5.30
N GLU A 691 8.31 -31.32 4.09
CA GLU A 691 8.15 -32.54 3.29
C GLU A 691 8.69 -33.78 4.03
N ASN A 692 9.89 -33.65 4.62
CA ASN A 692 10.48 -34.70 5.43
C ASN A 692 9.65 -35.03 6.68
N GLN A 693 9.09 -34.01 7.38
CA GLN A 693 8.26 -34.26 8.55
C GLN A 693 6.95 -34.98 8.18
N LEU A 694 6.34 -34.67 7.03
CA LEU A 694 5.12 -35.34 6.57
C LEU A 694 5.35 -36.82 6.20
N ALA A 695 6.59 -37.22 5.89
CA ALA A 695 6.94 -38.63 5.69
C ALA A 695 7.01 -39.42 7.01
N ALA A 696 7.31 -38.77 8.14
CA ALA A 696 7.36 -39.36 9.46
C ALA A 696 5.96 -39.41 10.11
N VAL A 697 5.06 -40.23 9.55
CA VAL A 697 3.60 -40.23 9.82
C VAL A 697 3.22 -40.25 11.31
N ASN A 698 4.01 -40.91 12.16
CA ASN A 698 3.76 -41.01 13.61
C ASN A 698 4.18 -39.77 14.42
N GLU A 699 4.96 -38.86 13.84
CA GLU A 699 5.57 -37.70 14.53
C GLU A 699 5.02 -36.34 14.05
N VAL A 700 3.98 -36.33 13.20
CA VAL A 700 3.55 -35.11 12.51
C VAL A 700 2.73 -34.17 13.42
N GLN A 701 3.42 -33.30 14.14
CA GLN A 701 2.80 -32.29 15.01
C GLN A 701 1.96 -31.28 14.21
N ASN A 702 0.68 -31.18 14.55
CA ASN A 702 -0.29 -30.42 13.75
C ASN A 702 -0.03 -28.91 13.72
N VAL A 703 0.42 -28.33 14.84
CA VAL A 703 0.56 -26.89 15.00
C VAL A 703 1.79 -26.32 14.25
N PRO A 704 2.98 -26.94 14.31
CA PRO A 704 4.13 -26.57 13.48
C PRO A 704 3.85 -26.63 11.98
N VAL A 705 3.27 -27.73 11.48
CA VAL A 705 2.89 -27.87 10.06
C VAL A 705 1.98 -26.71 9.63
N ALA A 706 0.94 -26.42 10.42
CA ALA A 706 0.03 -25.30 10.16
C ALA A 706 0.69 -23.93 10.30
N ALA A 707 1.83 -23.79 10.98
CA ALA A 707 2.57 -22.54 11.10
C ALA A 707 3.54 -22.34 9.92
N VAL A 708 4.28 -23.37 9.52
CA VAL A 708 5.17 -23.36 8.36
C VAL A 708 4.39 -23.09 7.07
N LEU A 709 3.28 -23.82 6.83
CA LEU A 709 2.38 -23.57 5.71
C LEU A 709 1.85 -22.13 5.65
N LYS A 710 1.67 -21.46 6.80
CA LYS A 710 1.25 -20.06 6.82
C LYS A 710 2.33 -19.12 6.29
N GLN A 711 3.61 -19.43 6.48
CA GLN A 711 4.74 -18.62 5.99
C GLN A 711 5.11 -18.89 4.54
N LEU A 712 5.09 -20.15 4.08
CA LEU A 712 5.47 -20.49 2.70
C LEU A 712 4.66 -19.72 1.63
N ARG A 713 3.42 -19.32 1.96
CA ARG A 713 2.56 -18.44 1.15
C ARG A 713 3.09 -17.03 0.87
N TYR A 714 4.14 -16.57 1.56
CA TYR A 714 4.75 -15.24 1.38
C TYR A 714 6.13 -15.28 0.68
N VAL A 715 6.65 -16.48 0.42
CA VAL A 715 7.88 -16.74 -0.32
C VAL A 715 7.62 -16.54 -1.83
N GLN A 716 8.66 -16.28 -2.62
CA GLN A 716 8.52 -16.09 -4.07
C GLN A 716 8.25 -17.43 -4.78
N GLN A 717 7.44 -17.41 -5.84
CA GLN A 717 6.92 -18.64 -6.47
C GLN A 717 8.02 -19.59 -6.97
N GLY A 718 9.11 -19.06 -7.54
CA GLY A 718 10.19 -19.85 -8.15
C GLY A 718 11.04 -20.67 -7.18
N ASP A 719 11.11 -20.30 -5.90
CA ASP A 719 11.86 -21.07 -4.90
C ASP A 719 11.15 -22.37 -4.49
N LEU A 720 9.82 -22.42 -4.67
CA LEU A 720 8.94 -23.44 -4.09
C LEU A 720 8.11 -24.25 -5.10
N SER A 721 8.05 -23.85 -6.37
CA SER A 721 7.33 -24.56 -7.45
C SER A 721 7.66 -26.05 -7.50
N ASN A 722 8.93 -26.39 -7.30
CA ASN A 722 9.44 -27.75 -7.45
C ASN A 722 9.30 -28.60 -6.18
N LEU A 723 9.00 -27.99 -5.02
CA LEU A 723 8.87 -28.68 -3.72
C LEU A 723 7.41 -28.91 -3.32
N LEU A 724 6.50 -28.01 -3.70
CA LEU A 724 5.07 -28.17 -3.41
C LEU A 724 4.46 -29.51 -3.91
N PRO A 725 4.79 -30.06 -5.10
CA PRO A 725 4.26 -31.34 -5.54
C PRO A 725 4.59 -32.50 -4.58
N GLY A 726 5.78 -32.50 -3.98
CA GLY A 726 6.19 -33.49 -2.98
C GLY A 726 5.40 -33.34 -1.68
N ILE A 727 5.29 -32.10 -1.18
CA ILE A 727 4.49 -31.76 0.01
C ILE A 727 3.01 -32.16 -0.16
N LEU A 728 2.37 -31.85 -1.29
CA LEU A 728 0.96 -32.20 -1.52
C LEU A 728 0.76 -33.72 -1.64
N ARG A 729 1.67 -34.43 -2.31
CA ARG A 729 1.64 -35.89 -2.37
C ARG A 729 1.79 -36.52 -0.99
N LYS A 730 2.70 -36.01 -0.15
CA LYS A 730 2.85 -36.46 1.24
C LYS A 730 1.61 -36.19 2.08
N PHE A 731 0.93 -35.07 1.89
CA PHE A 731 -0.40 -34.86 2.48
C PHE A 731 -1.42 -35.90 1.97
N ALA A 732 -1.46 -36.21 0.67
CA ALA A 732 -2.40 -37.18 0.11
C ALA A 732 -2.20 -38.61 0.65
N GLU A 733 -0.96 -38.95 1.03
CA GLU A 733 -0.54 -40.22 1.64
C GLU A 733 -0.84 -40.32 3.16
N LEU A 734 -1.21 -39.22 3.83
CA LEU A 734 -1.50 -39.24 5.27
C LEU A 734 -2.88 -39.88 5.58
N PRO A 735 -3.00 -40.67 6.67
CA PRO A 735 -4.29 -41.14 7.16
C PRO A 735 -5.28 -40.01 7.43
N LEU A 736 -6.58 -40.24 7.16
CA LEU A 736 -7.63 -39.23 7.39
C LEU A 736 -7.85 -38.85 8.88
N VAL A 737 -7.24 -39.57 9.83
CA VAL A 737 -7.16 -39.15 11.24
C VAL A 737 -6.02 -38.14 11.50
N SER A 738 -4.97 -38.14 10.68
CA SER A 738 -3.78 -37.31 10.86
C SER A 738 -4.04 -35.84 10.49
N LEU A 739 -3.48 -34.93 11.31
CA LEU A 739 -3.65 -33.48 11.26
C LEU A 739 -5.12 -33.01 11.42
N LYS A 740 -5.32 -31.75 11.79
CA LYS A 740 -6.66 -31.12 11.87
C LYS A 740 -7.08 -30.58 10.50
N LEU A 741 -8.39 -30.49 10.24
CA LEU A 741 -8.93 -30.04 8.95
C LEU A 741 -8.34 -28.67 8.52
N VAL A 742 -8.19 -27.74 9.46
CA VAL A 742 -7.57 -26.42 9.24
C VAL A 742 -6.15 -26.47 8.63
N THR A 743 -5.40 -27.53 8.89
CA THR A 743 -4.02 -27.70 8.40
C THR A 743 -4.01 -28.16 6.94
N TRP A 744 -4.92 -29.07 6.58
CA TRP A 744 -5.19 -29.47 5.20
C TRP A 744 -5.70 -28.27 4.37
N ILE A 745 -6.60 -27.45 4.92
CA ILE A 745 -7.04 -26.18 4.29
C ILE A 745 -5.87 -25.20 4.10
N HIS A 746 -4.88 -25.17 4.99
CA HIS A 746 -3.68 -24.35 4.82
C HIS A 746 -2.74 -24.87 3.72
N ALA A 747 -2.65 -26.19 3.51
CA ALA A 747 -1.94 -26.77 2.37
C ALA A 747 -2.67 -26.45 1.04
N ALA A 748 -4.00 -26.62 1.01
CA ALA A 748 -4.83 -26.24 -0.13
C ALA A 748 -4.68 -24.76 -0.50
N TYR A 749 -4.74 -23.85 0.49
CA TYR A 749 -4.55 -22.43 0.25
C TYR A 749 -3.12 -22.05 -0.15
N PHE A 750 -2.10 -22.79 0.32
CA PHE A 750 -0.73 -22.62 -0.20
C PHE A 750 -0.64 -23.03 -1.67
N ALA A 751 -1.28 -24.13 -2.07
CA ALA A 751 -1.36 -24.55 -3.46
C ALA A 751 -2.04 -23.51 -4.37
N THR A 752 -3.10 -22.84 -3.91
CA THR A 752 -3.71 -21.72 -4.67
C THR A 752 -2.74 -20.57 -4.95
N LYS A 753 -1.71 -20.35 -4.12
CA LYS A 753 -0.72 -19.27 -4.32
C LYS A 753 0.38 -19.60 -5.31
N LEU A 754 0.66 -20.88 -5.55
CA LEU A 754 1.55 -21.33 -6.63
C LEU A 754 0.77 -21.75 -7.89
N CYS A 755 -0.56 -21.72 -7.87
CA CYS A 755 -1.44 -22.25 -8.91
C CYS A 755 -1.20 -23.74 -9.23
N LEU A 756 -0.63 -24.53 -8.31
CA LEU A 756 -0.43 -25.97 -8.51
C LEU A 756 -1.69 -26.75 -8.07
N PHE A 757 -2.13 -27.68 -8.92
CA PHE A 757 -3.17 -28.66 -8.60
C PHE A 757 -2.54 -30.05 -8.46
N ASP A 758 -2.97 -30.82 -7.44
CA ASP A 758 -2.68 -32.24 -7.31
C ASP A 758 -3.99 -32.98 -7.02
N GLU A 759 -4.33 -33.96 -7.86
CA GLU A 759 -5.61 -34.66 -7.83
C GLU A 759 -5.76 -35.59 -6.62
N LYS A 760 -4.67 -36.27 -6.23
CA LYS A 760 -4.68 -37.18 -5.07
C LYS A 760 -4.85 -36.39 -3.78
N PHE A 761 -4.12 -35.29 -3.64
CA PHE A 761 -4.29 -34.34 -2.54
C PHE A 761 -5.72 -33.78 -2.52
N THR A 762 -6.27 -33.40 -3.67
CA THR A 762 -7.63 -32.86 -3.78
C THR A 762 -8.67 -33.86 -3.29
N LYS A 763 -8.57 -35.14 -3.68
CA LYS A 763 -9.45 -36.20 -3.18
C LYS A 763 -9.33 -36.37 -1.66
N SER A 764 -8.13 -36.62 -1.14
CA SER A 764 -7.90 -36.81 0.30
C SER A 764 -8.32 -35.58 1.13
N LEU A 765 -8.14 -34.36 0.61
CA LEU A 765 -8.62 -33.12 1.21
C LEU A 765 -10.15 -33.12 1.34
N PHE A 766 -10.89 -33.48 0.29
CA PHE A 766 -12.34 -33.44 0.32
C PHE A 766 -12.97 -34.61 1.08
N ASP A 767 -12.31 -35.76 1.16
CA ASP A 767 -12.67 -36.83 2.08
C ASP A 767 -12.41 -36.42 3.55
N LYS A 768 -11.31 -35.69 3.83
CA LYS A 768 -11.08 -35.05 5.14
C LYS A 768 -12.18 -34.03 5.47
N VAL A 769 -12.63 -33.21 4.51
CA VAL A 769 -13.77 -32.28 4.69
C VAL A 769 -15.06 -33.04 5.00
N ARG A 770 -15.38 -34.10 4.25
CA ARG A 770 -16.56 -34.96 4.47
C ARG A 770 -16.58 -35.62 5.86
N ALA A 771 -15.41 -36.00 6.38
CA ALA A 771 -15.27 -36.59 7.70
C ALA A 771 -15.29 -35.56 8.86
N ASN A 772 -15.11 -34.26 8.60
CA ASN A 772 -14.93 -33.23 9.64
C ASN A 772 -15.90 -32.04 9.47
N LYS A 773 -17.11 -32.28 8.95
CA LYS A 773 -18.11 -31.24 8.59
C LYS A 773 -18.36 -30.21 9.71
N GLY A 774 -18.52 -30.68 10.95
CA GLY A 774 -18.77 -29.82 12.12
C GLY A 774 -17.60 -28.91 12.54
N GLU A 775 -16.39 -29.09 12.01
CA GLU A 775 -15.26 -28.16 12.23
C GLU A 775 -15.24 -26.97 11.26
N ILE A 776 -16.04 -26.99 10.19
CA ILE A 776 -15.96 -26.00 9.10
C ILE A 776 -16.48 -24.64 9.59
N ARG A 777 -15.70 -23.58 9.33
CA ARG A 777 -16.07 -22.18 9.60
C ARG A 777 -16.27 -21.45 8.26
N ALA A 778 -17.04 -20.37 8.24
CA ALA A 778 -17.32 -19.59 7.01
C ALA A 778 -16.06 -19.23 6.19
N LYS A 779 -14.96 -18.84 6.87
CA LYS A 779 -13.67 -18.54 6.22
C LYS A 779 -13.00 -19.76 5.56
N ASP A 780 -13.28 -20.97 6.05
CA ASP A 780 -12.69 -22.21 5.56
C ASP A 780 -13.47 -22.70 4.34
N ALA A 781 -14.80 -22.65 4.41
CA ALA A 781 -15.70 -22.86 3.27
C ALA A 781 -15.35 -21.91 2.10
N SER A 782 -15.16 -20.62 2.40
CA SER A 782 -14.73 -19.61 1.41
C SER A 782 -13.38 -19.95 0.75
N VAL A 783 -12.42 -20.53 1.51
CA VAL A 783 -11.12 -20.97 0.98
C VAL A 783 -11.23 -22.26 0.16
N LEU A 784 -12.08 -23.21 0.57
CA LEU A 784 -12.31 -24.46 -0.16
C LEU A 784 -13.08 -24.25 -1.47
N LEU A 785 -14.10 -23.37 -1.47
CA LEU A 785 -14.76 -22.88 -2.68
C LEU A 785 -13.78 -22.14 -3.59
N HIS A 786 -12.90 -21.30 -3.03
CA HIS A 786 -11.84 -20.66 -3.82
C HIS A 786 -10.85 -21.68 -4.43
N TYR A 787 -10.54 -22.78 -3.74
CA TYR A 787 -9.71 -23.86 -4.27
C TYR A 787 -10.37 -24.52 -5.49
N LEU A 788 -11.62 -24.98 -5.34
CA LEU A 788 -12.41 -25.60 -6.41
C LEU A 788 -12.58 -24.65 -7.62
N ALA A 789 -12.87 -23.38 -7.35
CA ALA A 789 -13.08 -22.36 -8.38
C ALA A 789 -11.80 -21.84 -9.04
N LEU A 790 -10.66 -21.84 -8.34
CA LEU A 790 -9.39 -21.46 -8.96
C LEU A 790 -8.90 -22.56 -9.90
N PHE A 791 -9.05 -23.82 -9.51
CA PHE A 791 -8.57 -24.95 -10.30
C PHE A 791 -9.55 -25.44 -11.36
N ASP A 792 -10.80 -25.02 -11.32
CA ASP A 792 -11.89 -25.55 -12.15
C ASP A 792 -12.00 -27.08 -11.98
N HIS A 793 -12.29 -27.48 -10.75
CA HIS A 793 -12.46 -28.88 -10.37
C HIS A 793 -13.74 -29.03 -9.55
N SER A 794 -14.46 -30.13 -9.76
CA SER A 794 -15.70 -30.48 -9.05
C SER A 794 -15.52 -31.83 -8.36
N ALA A 795 -15.88 -31.90 -7.08
CA ALA A 795 -15.68 -33.08 -6.23
C ALA A 795 -17.02 -33.52 -5.62
N ASP A 796 -17.78 -34.36 -6.32
CA ASP A 796 -19.02 -35.03 -5.88
C ASP A 796 -19.90 -34.19 -4.90
N GLY A 797 -20.55 -33.15 -5.44
CA GLY A 797 -21.47 -32.27 -4.70
C GLY A 797 -20.84 -31.33 -3.66
N MET A 798 -19.51 -31.29 -3.55
CA MET A 798 -18.80 -30.48 -2.55
C MET A 798 -19.07 -28.98 -2.69
N ASP A 799 -19.21 -28.45 -3.90
CA ASP A 799 -19.52 -27.02 -4.10
C ASP A 799 -20.88 -26.64 -3.49
N GLN A 800 -21.91 -27.46 -3.73
CA GLN A 800 -23.23 -27.30 -3.14
C GLN A 800 -23.17 -27.47 -1.62
N PHE A 801 -22.50 -28.50 -1.12
CA PHE A 801 -22.31 -28.68 0.33
C PHE A 801 -21.65 -27.46 0.99
N LEU A 802 -20.57 -26.91 0.40
CA LEU A 802 -19.86 -25.76 0.94
C LEU A 802 -20.61 -24.42 0.78
N LEU A 803 -21.62 -24.36 -0.08
CA LEU A 803 -22.55 -23.23 -0.18
C LEU A 803 -23.67 -23.35 0.86
N ASN A 804 -24.38 -24.47 0.89
CA ASN A 804 -25.55 -24.69 1.77
C ASN A 804 -25.21 -24.48 3.26
N ILE A 805 -23.98 -24.78 3.70
CA ILE A 805 -23.57 -24.51 5.09
C ILE A 805 -23.56 -23.01 5.47
N PHE A 806 -23.57 -22.07 4.53
CA PHE A 806 -23.79 -20.65 4.85
C PHE A 806 -25.24 -20.35 5.27
N GLU A 807 -26.17 -21.28 5.05
CA GLU A 807 -27.61 -21.16 5.31
C GLU A 807 -28.07 -22.18 6.37
N THR A 808 -27.45 -23.37 6.44
CA THR A 808 -27.85 -24.44 7.37
C THR A 808 -27.04 -24.50 8.67
N GLU A 809 -25.77 -24.07 8.71
CA GLU A 809 -24.89 -24.29 9.86
C GLU A 809 -24.82 -23.07 10.81
N PRO A 810 -25.36 -23.14 12.04
CA PRO A 810 -25.43 -21.98 12.94
C PRO A 810 -24.06 -21.36 13.28
N ASN A 811 -23.00 -22.17 13.31
CA ASN A 811 -21.63 -21.71 13.54
C ASN A 811 -21.04 -20.98 12.33
N VAL A 812 -21.40 -21.39 11.11
CA VAL A 812 -21.01 -20.71 9.86
C VAL A 812 -21.76 -19.39 9.74
N ILE A 813 -23.08 -19.38 9.91
CA ILE A 813 -23.93 -18.18 9.90
C ILE A 813 -23.44 -17.14 10.91
N ARG A 814 -23.20 -17.55 12.17
CA ARG A 814 -22.65 -16.67 13.23
C ARG A 814 -21.25 -16.14 12.89
N SER A 815 -20.43 -16.93 12.20
CA SER A 815 -19.10 -16.51 11.72
C SER A 815 -19.21 -15.53 10.55
N MET A 816 -20.13 -15.75 9.61
CA MET A 816 -20.43 -14.88 8.47
C MET A 816 -20.95 -13.52 8.93
N ILE A 817 -21.91 -13.49 9.85
CA ILE A 817 -22.44 -12.26 10.47
C ILE A 817 -21.33 -11.38 11.06
N LYS A 818 -20.27 -12.00 11.59
CA LYS A 818 -19.10 -11.30 12.15
C LYS A 818 -18.04 -10.93 11.10
N PHE A 819 -17.94 -11.71 10.03
CA PHE A 819 -16.97 -11.60 8.94
C PHE A 819 -17.66 -11.74 7.57
N PRO A 820 -18.51 -10.77 7.17
CA PRO A 820 -19.32 -10.85 5.96
C PRO A 820 -18.48 -10.97 4.67
N GLU A 821 -17.23 -10.50 4.70
CA GLU A 821 -16.21 -10.72 3.67
C GLU A 821 -15.96 -12.21 3.32
N THR A 822 -16.35 -13.15 4.18
CA THR A 822 -16.26 -14.59 3.87
C THR A 822 -17.33 -15.06 2.89
N LEU A 823 -18.54 -14.47 2.92
CA LEU A 823 -19.62 -14.80 1.98
C LEU A 823 -19.33 -14.20 0.60
N THR A 824 -18.89 -12.94 0.52
CA THR A 824 -18.60 -12.28 -0.77
C THR A 824 -17.54 -13.05 -1.58
N SER A 825 -16.48 -13.50 -0.90
CA SER A 825 -15.42 -14.32 -1.49
C SER A 825 -15.89 -15.76 -1.83
N ALA A 826 -16.82 -16.33 -1.05
CA ALA A 826 -17.40 -17.64 -1.34
C ALA A 826 -18.30 -17.58 -2.59
N LEU A 827 -19.21 -16.60 -2.64
CA LEU A 827 -20.09 -16.36 -3.77
C LEU A 827 -19.32 -16.02 -5.05
N ARG A 828 -18.29 -15.15 -4.99
CA ARG A 828 -17.45 -14.88 -6.17
C ARG A 828 -16.79 -16.16 -6.69
N SER A 829 -16.43 -17.09 -5.81
CA SER A 829 -15.84 -18.39 -6.19
C SER A 829 -16.89 -19.32 -6.81
N ALA A 830 -18.09 -19.39 -6.25
CA ALA A 830 -19.21 -20.14 -6.85
C ALA A 830 -19.58 -19.62 -8.24
N VAL A 831 -19.70 -18.29 -8.39
CA VAL A 831 -20.02 -17.61 -9.66
C VAL A 831 -18.93 -17.81 -10.73
N ILE A 832 -17.65 -17.88 -10.34
CA ILE A 832 -16.57 -18.33 -11.25
C ILE A 832 -16.89 -19.73 -11.83
N LYS A 833 -17.33 -20.68 -10.99
CA LYS A 833 -17.79 -22.01 -11.46
C LYS A 833 -19.15 -22.01 -12.18
N GLY A 834 -19.83 -20.87 -12.29
CA GLY A 834 -21.18 -20.76 -12.87
C GLY A 834 -22.29 -21.23 -11.91
N LEU A 835 -21.99 -21.31 -10.61
CA LEU A 835 -22.95 -21.66 -9.56
C LEU A 835 -23.51 -20.36 -8.96
N TYR A 836 -24.84 -20.22 -9.04
CA TYR A 836 -25.57 -19.02 -8.64
C TYR A 836 -26.61 -19.37 -7.56
N PRO A 837 -26.22 -19.42 -6.27
CA PRO A 837 -27.16 -19.60 -5.16
C PRO A 837 -27.91 -18.29 -4.92
N MET A 838 -29.08 -18.14 -5.55
CA MET A 838 -29.77 -16.85 -5.67
C MET A 838 -30.14 -16.23 -4.33
N GLU A 839 -30.57 -17.04 -3.35
CA GLU A 839 -30.96 -16.60 -2.01
C GLU A 839 -29.77 -16.00 -1.23
N LEU A 840 -28.60 -16.64 -1.28
CA LEU A 840 -27.36 -16.08 -0.74
C LEU A 840 -26.91 -14.79 -1.46
N ILE A 841 -27.14 -14.69 -2.78
CA ILE A 841 -26.78 -13.49 -3.56
C ILE A 841 -27.70 -12.32 -3.20
N ASP A 842 -29.01 -12.54 -3.07
CA ASP A 842 -29.98 -11.52 -2.64
C ASP A 842 -29.66 -11.03 -1.21
N ASN A 843 -29.47 -11.96 -0.28
CA ASN A 843 -29.03 -11.66 1.08
C ASN A 843 -27.74 -10.82 1.08
N CYS A 844 -26.73 -11.21 0.28
CA CYS A 844 -25.48 -10.47 0.13
C CYS A 844 -25.68 -9.04 -0.41
N PHE A 845 -26.57 -8.85 -1.40
CA PHE A 845 -26.87 -7.55 -1.99
C PHE A 845 -27.83 -6.69 -1.13
N SER A 846 -28.48 -7.27 -0.12
CA SER A 846 -29.38 -6.56 0.77
C SER A 846 -28.69 -5.39 1.50
N SER A 847 -29.46 -4.32 1.72
CA SER A 847 -29.00 -3.15 2.49
C SER A 847 -28.61 -3.51 3.92
N GLU A 848 -29.28 -4.50 4.52
CA GLU A 848 -28.94 -5.03 5.84
C GLU A 848 -27.55 -5.68 5.84
N PHE A 849 -27.25 -6.56 4.89
CA PHE A 849 -25.95 -7.23 4.82
C PHE A 849 -24.82 -6.26 4.46
N ILE A 850 -25.04 -5.34 3.53
CA ILE A 850 -24.08 -4.28 3.19
C ILE A 850 -23.79 -3.38 4.40
N SER A 851 -24.78 -3.08 5.25
CA SER A 851 -24.59 -2.26 6.46
C SER A 851 -23.57 -2.85 7.44
N ARG A 852 -23.36 -4.19 7.43
CA ARG A 852 -22.41 -4.91 8.29
C ARG A 852 -20.94 -4.52 8.01
N PHE A 853 -20.68 -3.81 6.91
CA PHE A 853 -19.38 -3.23 6.57
C PHE A 853 -19.17 -1.79 7.05
N ALA A 854 -20.21 -1.06 7.50
CA ALA A 854 -20.13 0.38 7.79
C ALA A 854 -19.07 0.78 8.84
N ASN A 855 -18.76 -0.11 9.78
CA ASN A 855 -17.75 0.08 10.82
C ASN A 855 -16.43 -0.69 10.55
N ARG A 856 -16.18 -1.13 9.31
CA ARG A 856 -14.98 -1.89 8.91
C ARG A 856 -14.03 -1.00 8.10
N HIS A 857 -12.72 -1.19 8.26
CA HIS A 857 -11.69 -0.50 7.45
C HIS A 857 -11.59 -0.98 5.99
N TYR A 858 -12.43 -1.93 5.58
CA TYR A 858 -12.41 -2.56 4.26
C TYR A 858 -13.82 -2.98 3.84
N PHE A 859 -14.13 -2.77 2.56
CA PHE A 859 -15.35 -3.24 1.89
C PHE A 859 -14.94 -3.94 0.58
N PRO A 860 -15.41 -5.17 0.30
CA PRO A 860 -14.96 -5.97 -0.84
C PRO A 860 -15.66 -5.58 -2.14
N PHE A 861 -15.56 -4.31 -2.55
CA PHE A 861 -16.21 -3.78 -3.76
C PHE A 861 -15.94 -4.63 -5.01
N LEU A 862 -14.72 -5.16 -5.16
CA LEU A 862 -14.34 -6.07 -6.25
C LEU A 862 -15.14 -7.38 -6.27
N ASP A 863 -15.48 -7.96 -5.11
CA ASP A 863 -16.32 -9.17 -5.08
C ASP A 863 -17.75 -8.82 -5.50
N TYR A 864 -18.34 -7.77 -4.92
CA TYR A 864 -19.69 -7.29 -5.24
C TYR A 864 -19.87 -6.96 -6.72
N TYR A 865 -18.93 -6.21 -7.29
CA TYR A 865 -18.97 -5.81 -8.70
C TYR A 865 -18.72 -6.99 -9.65
N PHE A 866 -17.93 -8.00 -9.24
CA PHE A 866 -17.79 -9.24 -9.99
C PHE A 866 -19.07 -10.07 -9.97
N LEU A 867 -19.76 -10.14 -8.82
CA LEU A 867 -21.05 -10.82 -8.68
C LEU A 867 -22.11 -10.18 -9.58
N ASP A 868 -22.31 -8.86 -9.48
CA ASP A 868 -23.36 -8.15 -10.21
C ASP A 868 -23.20 -8.26 -11.74
N CYS A 869 -21.99 -8.03 -12.26
CA CYS A 869 -21.71 -8.19 -13.70
C CYS A 869 -21.87 -9.64 -14.17
N SER A 870 -21.53 -10.63 -13.34
CA SER A 870 -21.69 -12.05 -13.71
C SER A 870 -23.17 -12.47 -13.70
N VAL A 871 -23.94 -12.02 -12.70
CA VAL A 871 -25.41 -12.18 -12.66
C VAL A 871 -26.06 -11.53 -13.87
N ALA A 872 -25.62 -10.33 -14.27
CA ALA A 872 -26.12 -9.65 -15.48
C ALA A 872 -25.92 -10.49 -16.74
N ILE A 873 -24.76 -11.14 -16.91
CA ILE A 873 -24.43 -11.91 -18.12
C ILE A 873 -25.12 -13.28 -18.12
N GLU A 874 -24.99 -14.04 -17.02
CA GLU A 874 -25.33 -15.48 -16.99
C GLU A 874 -26.70 -15.77 -16.33
N LYS A 875 -27.32 -14.76 -15.68
CA LYS A 875 -28.60 -14.83 -14.95
C LYS A 875 -29.47 -13.57 -15.13
N SER A 876 -29.40 -12.94 -16.30
CA SER A 876 -30.14 -11.72 -16.66
C SER A 876 -31.62 -11.74 -16.25
N ASP A 877 -32.27 -12.87 -16.49
CA ASP A 877 -33.73 -13.00 -16.48
C ASP A 877 -34.29 -13.45 -15.11
N SER A 878 -33.42 -13.56 -14.10
CA SER A 878 -33.76 -14.20 -12.80
C SER A 878 -32.95 -13.70 -11.60
N GLY A 879 -32.17 -12.62 -11.77
CA GLY A 879 -31.14 -12.21 -10.81
C GLY A 879 -31.49 -10.97 -9.98
N PRO A 880 -31.34 -10.98 -8.64
CA PRO A 880 -31.29 -9.74 -7.87
C PRO A 880 -30.04 -8.97 -8.27
N ARG A 881 -30.17 -7.64 -8.40
CA ARG A 881 -29.10 -6.76 -8.89
C ARG A 881 -28.56 -5.89 -7.76
N LEU A 882 -27.27 -5.59 -7.81
CA LEU A 882 -26.62 -4.78 -6.79
C LEU A 882 -27.11 -3.34 -6.85
N ASP A 883 -27.79 -2.88 -5.80
CA ASP A 883 -28.18 -1.48 -5.70
C ASP A 883 -26.99 -0.62 -5.26
N PHE A 884 -26.40 0.07 -6.25
CA PHE A 884 -25.26 0.95 -6.08
C PHE A 884 -25.50 2.10 -5.07
N LYS A 885 -26.75 2.41 -4.68
CA LYS A 885 -27.03 3.43 -3.67
C LYS A 885 -26.52 3.04 -2.28
N TYR A 886 -26.58 1.75 -1.92
CA TYR A 886 -26.12 1.24 -0.62
C TYR A 886 -24.58 1.12 -0.52
N LEU A 887 -23.86 1.18 -1.64
CA LEU A 887 -22.40 1.12 -1.65
C LEU A 887 -21.79 2.38 -1.00
N PRO A 888 -20.76 2.26 -0.13
CA PRO A 888 -20.12 3.41 0.49
C PRO A 888 -19.55 4.38 -0.55
N ASN A 889 -19.85 5.68 -0.41
CA ASN A 889 -19.55 6.68 -1.45
C ASN A 889 -18.07 6.75 -1.86
N ASN A 890 -17.15 6.39 -0.95
CA ASN A 890 -15.70 6.34 -1.18
C ASN A 890 -15.24 5.36 -2.30
N PHE A 891 -16.14 4.52 -2.84
CA PHE A 891 -15.86 3.60 -3.94
C PHE A 891 -16.46 4.02 -5.29
N LYS A 892 -17.42 4.95 -5.32
CA LYS A 892 -18.14 5.35 -6.55
C LYS A 892 -17.23 6.08 -7.56
N ASN A 893 -16.19 6.75 -7.08
CA ASN A 893 -15.26 7.53 -7.91
C ASN A 893 -13.91 6.81 -8.16
N LYS A 894 -13.77 5.52 -7.83
CA LYS A 894 -12.48 4.79 -7.88
C LYS A 894 -12.18 4.05 -9.20
N SER A 895 -12.87 4.39 -10.29
CA SER A 895 -12.64 3.77 -11.61
C SER A 895 -11.19 3.90 -12.09
N SER A 896 -10.56 5.06 -11.87
CA SER A 896 -9.17 5.36 -12.22
C SER A 896 -8.13 4.53 -11.45
N ASP A 897 -8.33 4.31 -10.15
CA ASP A 897 -7.44 3.50 -9.28
C ASP A 897 -7.44 2.00 -9.67
N MET A 898 -8.45 1.53 -10.41
CA MET A 898 -8.69 0.10 -10.66
C MET A 898 -8.14 -0.42 -11.98
N TYR A 899 -7.60 0.44 -12.84
CA TYR A 899 -6.79 -0.02 -13.98
C TYR A 899 -5.46 -0.57 -13.47
N THR A 900 -5.20 -1.86 -13.71
CA THR A 900 -3.89 -2.44 -13.39
C THR A 900 -2.81 -1.70 -14.17
N VAL A 901 -1.89 -1.04 -13.45
CA VAL A 901 -0.66 -0.48 -14.04
C VAL A 901 0.04 -1.62 -14.77
N ILE A 902 0.01 -1.57 -16.11
CA ILE A 902 0.55 -2.63 -16.95
C ILE A 902 2.06 -2.62 -16.77
N ASP A 903 2.60 -3.68 -16.19
CA ASP A 903 4.03 -3.93 -16.22
C ASP A 903 4.45 -4.10 -17.69
N ASN A 904 5.10 -3.06 -18.22
CA ASN A 904 5.49 -2.96 -19.61
C ASN A 904 6.52 -4.02 -20.01
N ASP A 905 7.25 -4.59 -19.04
CA ASP A 905 8.27 -5.61 -19.28
C ASP A 905 7.79 -7.05 -19.06
N SER A 906 6.55 -7.24 -18.60
CA SER A 906 5.99 -8.56 -18.33
C SER A 906 6.00 -9.47 -19.57
N VAL A 907 6.43 -10.72 -19.38
CA VAL A 907 6.47 -11.76 -20.44
C VAL A 907 5.10 -11.92 -21.11
N TYR A 908 4.02 -11.79 -20.33
CA TYR A 908 2.66 -11.85 -20.84
C TYR A 908 2.38 -10.75 -21.87
N LYS A 909 2.71 -9.49 -21.58
CA LYS A 909 2.57 -8.39 -22.55
C LYS A 909 3.42 -8.63 -23.80
N LYS A 910 4.64 -9.16 -23.64
CA LYS A 910 5.55 -9.47 -24.77
C LYS A 910 4.96 -10.53 -25.71
N ILE A 911 4.33 -11.59 -25.19
CA ILE A 911 3.57 -12.57 -25.99
C ILE A 911 2.48 -11.87 -26.82
N HIS A 912 1.66 -11.03 -26.18
CA HIS A 912 0.57 -10.32 -26.86
C HIS A 912 1.08 -9.33 -27.93
N CYS A 913 2.23 -8.67 -27.70
CA CYS A 913 2.89 -7.84 -28.72
C CYS A 913 3.40 -8.66 -29.92
N HIS A 914 4.01 -9.84 -29.68
CA HIS A 914 4.48 -10.72 -30.78
C HIS A 914 3.31 -11.20 -31.66
N ILE A 915 2.17 -11.54 -31.04
CA ILE A 915 0.96 -11.93 -31.77
C ILE A 915 0.41 -10.76 -32.58
N ALA A 916 0.36 -9.54 -32.01
CA ALA A 916 -0.12 -8.35 -32.70
C ALA A 916 0.73 -7.96 -33.92
N ASP A 917 2.05 -8.07 -33.83
CA ASP A 917 2.96 -7.84 -34.95
C ASP A 917 2.81 -8.89 -36.06
N ALA A 918 2.84 -10.18 -35.71
CA ALA A 918 2.71 -11.27 -36.67
C ALA A 918 1.37 -11.22 -37.43
N VAL A 919 0.26 -11.06 -36.69
CA VAL A 919 -1.09 -10.94 -37.26
C VAL A 919 -1.21 -9.67 -38.11
N GLY A 920 -0.69 -8.53 -37.66
CA GLY A 920 -0.71 -7.27 -38.42
C GLY A 920 0.05 -7.36 -39.74
N ARG A 921 1.28 -7.92 -39.73
CA ARG A 921 2.09 -8.13 -40.94
C ARG A 921 1.39 -9.04 -41.95
N CYS A 922 0.81 -10.15 -41.51
CA CYS A 922 0.16 -11.12 -42.39
C CYS A 922 -1.20 -10.62 -42.93
N LEU A 923 -2.01 -9.93 -42.11
CA LEU A 923 -3.25 -9.29 -42.54
C LEU A 923 -3.06 -7.96 -43.29
N ARG A 924 -1.81 -7.48 -43.43
CA ARG A 924 -1.44 -6.16 -43.99
C ARG A 924 -2.19 -4.99 -43.33
N CYS A 925 -2.52 -5.11 -42.05
CA CYS A 925 -3.22 -4.10 -41.27
C CYS A 925 -2.30 -3.47 -40.21
N SER A 926 -2.67 -2.29 -39.70
CA SER A 926 -1.95 -1.67 -38.60
C SER A 926 -2.01 -2.56 -37.37
N THR A 927 -0.89 -2.71 -36.65
CA THR A 927 -0.83 -3.50 -35.40
C THR A 927 -1.78 -2.95 -34.32
N ALA A 928 -2.24 -1.70 -34.44
CA ALA A 928 -3.29 -1.13 -33.60
C ALA A 928 -4.68 -1.76 -33.81
N ALA A 929 -4.92 -2.50 -34.91
CA ALA A 929 -6.12 -3.29 -35.13
C ALA A 929 -6.19 -4.53 -34.21
N VAL A 930 -5.03 -4.99 -33.71
CA VAL A 930 -4.89 -6.09 -32.76
C VAL A 930 -4.78 -5.53 -31.35
N GLN A 931 -5.93 -5.23 -30.76
CA GLN A 931 -6.05 -4.45 -29.53
C GLN A 931 -5.66 -5.28 -28.30
N PHE A 932 -4.87 -4.72 -27.37
CA PHE A 932 -4.64 -5.32 -26.05
C PHE A 932 -5.48 -4.58 -25.01
N CYS A 933 -6.62 -5.15 -24.63
CA CYS A 933 -7.69 -4.43 -23.93
C CYS A 933 -8.52 -5.32 -22.99
N ARG A 934 -9.54 -4.72 -22.38
CA ARG A 934 -10.46 -5.37 -21.45
C ARG A 934 -11.69 -5.88 -22.20
N ILE A 935 -12.07 -7.14 -22.01
CA ILE A 935 -13.24 -7.74 -22.69
C ILE A 935 -14.52 -7.84 -21.85
N LEU A 936 -14.43 -7.69 -20.52
CA LEU A 936 -15.58 -7.80 -19.60
C LEU A 936 -15.45 -6.79 -18.45
N PRO A 937 -16.55 -6.13 -18.03
CA PRO A 937 -16.54 -4.95 -17.14
C PRO A 937 -16.02 -5.22 -15.71
N HIS A 938 -15.96 -6.48 -15.28
CA HIS A 938 -15.52 -6.96 -13.97
C HIS A 938 -14.18 -7.71 -13.97
N PHE A 939 -13.66 -8.10 -15.15
CA PHE A 939 -12.35 -8.75 -15.27
C PHE A 939 -11.26 -7.73 -15.63
N PHE A 940 -10.25 -7.55 -14.77
CA PHE A 940 -9.30 -6.43 -14.90
C PHE A 940 -8.02 -6.73 -15.69
N ALA A 941 -7.54 -7.99 -15.72
CA ALA A 941 -6.43 -8.35 -16.60
C ALA A 941 -6.85 -8.29 -18.08
N LEU A 942 -5.96 -7.86 -18.96
CA LEU A 942 -6.22 -7.63 -20.39
C LEU A 942 -5.98 -8.90 -21.24
N ASP A 943 -6.63 -8.99 -22.40
CA ASP A 943 -6.43 -10.01 -23.42
C ASP A 943 -6.25 -9.33 -24.81
N THR A 944 -5.84 -10.08 -25.85
CA THR A 944 -5.82 -9.55 -27.23
C THR A 944 -7.18 -9.72 -27.89
N VAL A 945 -7.65 -8.69 -28.58
CA VAL A 945 -8.93 -8.63 -29.28
C VAL A 945 -8.73 -8.10 -30.70
N ILE A 946 -9.36 -8.75 -31.67
CA ILE A 946 -9.50 -8.27 -33.05
C ILE A 946 -11.00 -8.02 -33.27
N ARG A 947 -11.34 -6.89 -33.88
CA ARG A 947 -12.73 -6.47 -34.09
C ARG A 947 -12.96 -6.20 -35.57
N PHE A 948 -14.10 -6.65 -36.10
CA PHE A 948 -14.59 -6.28 -37.42
C PHE A 948 -15.99 -5.66 -37.29
N ARG A 949 -16.29 -4.64 -38.10
CA ARG A 949 -17.63 -4.05 -38.27
C ARG A 949 -17.93 -3.97 -39.76
N ASP A 950 -19.08 -4.48 -40.17
CA ASP A 950 -19.50 -4.57 -41.59
C ASP A 950 -18.48 -5.27 -42.52
N GLY A 951 -17.55 -6.05 -41.94
CA GLY A 951 -16.47 -6.74 -42.63
C GLY A 951 -15.08 -6.11 -42.48
N ASP A 952 -14.95 -4.85 -42.04
CA ASP A 952 -13.64 -4.16 -41.94
C ASP A 952 -13.19 -3.94 -40.49
N PHE A 953 -11.88 -3.70 -40.29
CA PHE A 953 -11.27 -3.64 -38.95
C PHE A 953 -11.81 -2.45 -38.12
N ASP A 954 -12.47 -2.76 -37.00
CA ASP A 954 -12.94 -1.75 -36.04
C ASP A 954 -11.78 -1.37 -35.09
N MET A 955 -11.18 -0.20 -35.37
CA MET A 955 -10.06 0.36 -34.63
C MET A 955 -10.46 1.00 -33.28
N THR A 956 -11.76 1.13 -32.98
CA THR A 956 -12.22 1.76 -31.74
C THR A 956 -11.89 0.87 -30.54
N LYS A 957 -11.49 1.45 -29.40
CA LYS A 957 -11.05 0.67 -28.24
C LYS A 957 -12.24 0.25 -27.37
N LEU A 958 -12.30 -1.05 -27.03
CA LEU A 958 -13.19 -1.53 -25.97
C LEU A 958 -12.84 -0.87 -24.64
N GLN A 959 -13.80 -0.16 -24.05
CA GLN A 959 -13.71 0.49 -22.75
C GLN A 959 -14.95 0.15 -21.92
N TYR A 960 -14.75 -0.07 -20.63
CA TYR A 960 -15.82 -0.35 -19.66
C TYR A 960 -15.64 0.57 -18.45
N GLU A 961 -16.66 1.36 -18.16
CA GLU A 961 -16.81 2.12 -16.92
C GLU A 961 -17.20 1.21 -15.75
N ILE A 962 -17.17 1.75 -14.54
CA ILE A 962 -17.68 1.07 -13.34
C ILE A 962 -19.11 1.55 -13.07
N LYS A 963 -20.09 0.76 -13.54
CA LYS A 963 -21.52 1.00 -13.37
C LYS A 963 -22.27 -0.34 -13.32
N ALA A 964 -23.56 -0.32 -12.97
CA ALA A 964 -24.44 -1.44 -13.29
C ALA A 964 -24.56 -1.57 -14.82
N TYR A 965 -24.46 -2.80 -15.32
CA TYR A 965 -24.75 -3.15 -16.72
C TYR A 965 -25.96 -4.07 -16.79
N ASN A 966 -26.79 -3.94 -17.82
CA ASN A 966 -27.65 -5.06 -18.24
C ASN A 966 -26.85 -6.00 -19.17
N LYS A 967 -27.51 -6.98 -19.80
CA LYS A 967 -26.83 -7.96 -20.68
C LYS A 967 -26.67 -7.41 -22.09
N GLU A 968 -27.66 -6.64 -22.52
CA GLU A 968 -27.83 -6.04 -23.83
C GLU A 968 -26.71 -5.03 -24.13
N GLU A 969 -26.33 -4.23 -23.13
CA GLU A 969 -25.17 -3.33 -23.14
C GLU A 969 -23.82 -4.05 -23.28
N LEU A 970 -23.76 -5.35 -23.01
CA LEU A 970 -22.55 -6.16 -23.03
C LEU A 970 -22.46 -7.11 -24.24
N LEU A 971 -23.57 -7.32 -24.97
CA LEU A 971 -23.60 -8.13 -26.18
C LEU A 971 -22.63 -7.59 -27.25
N VAL A 972 -22.15 -8.47 -28.11
CA VAL A 972 -21.54 -8.10 -29.39
C VAL A 972 -22.67 -7.69 -30.37
N PRO A 973 -22.65 -6.47 -30.93
CA PRO A 973 -23.63 -6.02 -31.92
C PRO A 973 -23.67 -6.92 -33.17
N ALA A 974 -24.82 -7.02 -33.84
CA ALA A 974 -25.02 -7.93 -34.98
C ALA A 974 -24.28 -7.51 -36.27
N ASP A 975 -23.90 -6.25 -36.37
CA ASP A 975 -22.99 -5.66 -37.35
C ASP A 975 -21.50 -5.92 -37.03
N GLU A 976 -21.19 -6.41 -35.83
CA GLU A 976 -19.84 -6.54 -35.30
C GLU A 976 -19.40 -8.00 -35.07
N ILE A 977 -18.10 -8.27 -35.23
CA ILE A 977 -17.47 -9.56 -34.90
C ILE A 977 -16.26 -9.28 -34.01
N ARG A 978 -16.33 -9.69 -32.74
CA ARG A 978 -15.20 -9.60 -31.78
C ARG A 978 -14.56 -10.97 -31.60
N ILE A 979 -13.27 -11.08 -31.92
CA ILE A 979 -12.44 -12.28 -31.72
C ILE A 979 -11.46 -12.01 -30.59
N VAL A 980 -11.43 -12.87 -29.56
CA VAL A 980 -10.46 -12.80 -28.45
C VAL A 980 -9.44 -13.91 -28.54
N LEU A 981 -8.16 -13.57 -28.37
CA LEU A 981 -7.05 -14.51 -28.29
C LEU A 981 -6.72 -14.79 -26.82
N PHE A 982 -7.18 -15.92 -26.30
CA PHE A 982 -6.93 -16.39 -24.93
C PHE A 982 -5.55 -17.07 -24.85
N VAL A 983 -4.57 -16.37 -24.30
CA VAL A 983 -3.17 -16.84 -24.20
C VAL A 983 -2.95 -17.64 -22.91
N GLU A 984 -2.62 -18.91 -23.06
CA GLU A 984 -2.30 -19.85 -21.99
C GLU A 984 -0.86 -19.67 -21.47
N HIS A 985 -0.70 -19.14 -20.26
CA HIS A 985 0.61 -18.84 -19.67
C HIS A 985 0.56 -18.83 -18.13
N ASN A 986 1.69 -18.55 -17.48
CA ASN A 986 1.80 -18.45 -16.01
C ASN A 986 0.73 -17.53 -15.40
N ASN A 987 0.14 -17.98 -14.29
CA ASN A 987 -1.01 -17.36 -13.60
C ASN A 987 -2.33 -17.29 -14.41
N ARG A 988 -2.39 -17.83 -15.63
CA ARG A 988 -3.63 -18.14 -16.37
C ARG A 988 -3.95 -19.66 -16.36
N CYS A 989 -2.93 -20.52 -16.29
CA CYS A 989 -3.06 -21.98 -16.24
C CYS A 989 -2.62 -22.59 -14.90
N ARG A 990 -3.03 -23.83 -14.60
CA ARG A 990 -2.51 -24.62 -13.47
C ARG A 990 -1.02 -24.88 -13.71
N LEU A 991 -0.18 -24.66 -12.69
CA LEU A 991 1.28 -24.68 -12.77
C LEU A 991 1.80 -25.99 -13.39
N HIS A 992 2.78 -25.88 -14.29
CA HIS A 992 3.34 -26.97 -15.11
C HIS A 992 2.34 -27.64 -16.08
N THR A 993 1.18 -27.04 -16.34
CA THR A 993 0.19 -27.56 -17.30
C THR A 993 -0.35 -26.47 -18.24
N GLN A 994 -1.07 -26.89 -19.29
CA GLN A 994 -1.91 -26.06 -20.15
C GLN A 994 -3.39 -26.11 -19.76
N VAL A 995 -3.74 -26.49 -18.52
CA VAL A 995 -5.15 -26.46 -18.08
C VAL A 995 -5.47 -25.05 -17.56
N PRO A 996 -6.43 -24.30 -18.15
CA PRO A 996 -6.77 -22.97 -17.65
C PRO A 996 -7.29 -22.99 -16.20
N LEU A 997 -7.02 -21.93 -15.46
CA LEU A 997 -7.61 -21.69 -14.14
C LEU A 997 -9.08 -21.27 -14.30
N GLY A 998 -9.94 -21.58 -13.33
CA GLY A 998 -11.38 -21.35 -13.45
C GLY A 998 -11.76 -19.88 -13.64
N HIS A 999 -10.95 -18.93 -13.17
CA HIS A 999 -11.17 -17.51 -13.47
C HIS A 999 -10.96 -17.15 -14.96
N VAL A 1000 -10.20 -17.95 -15.71
CA VAL A 1000 -10.06 -17.86 -17.17
C VAL A 1000 -11.22 -18.55 -17.86
N GLN A 1001 -11.66 -19.72 -17.35
CA GLN A 1001 -12.84 -20.42 -17.86
C GLN A 1001 -14.13 -19.61 -17.70
N ALA A 1002 -14.35 -18.98 -16.54
CA ALA A 1002 -15.45 -18.06 -16.29
C ALA A 1002 -15.44 -16.89 -17.29
N ARG A 1003 -14.26 -16.30 -17.55
CA ARG A 1003 -14.09 -15.23 -18.54
C ARG A 1003 -14.42 -15.71 -19.95
N LYS A 1004 -13.94 -16.90 -20.35
CA LYS A 1004 -14.22 -17.53 -21.65
C LYS A 1004 -15.73 -17.78 -21.81
N ARG A 1005 -16.36 -18.40 -20.82
CA ARG A 1005 -17.80 -18.73 -20.77
C ARG A 1005 -18.65 -17.48 -20.94
N GLN A 1006 -18.39 -16.43 -20.16
CA GLN A 1006 -19.10 -15.16 -20.22
C GLN A 1006 -18.87 -14.41 -21.53
N ALA A 1007 -17.65 -14.41 -22.08
CA ALA A 1007 -17.36 -13.80 -23.38
C ALA A 1007 -18.12 -14.52 -24.52
N ILE A 1008 -18.13 -15.86 -24.53
CA ILE A 1008 -18.88 -16.64 -25.52
C ILE A 1008 -20.39 -16.37 -25.40
N GLN A 1009 -20.95 -16.29 -24.18
CA GLN A 1009 -22.37 -15.99 -23.96
C GLN A 1009 -22.77 -14.59 -24.44
N LEU A 1010 -21.83 -13.63 -24.50
CA LEU A 1010 -22.05 -12.31 -25.07
C LEU A 1010 -21.82 -12.23 -26.59
N GLY A 1011 -21.41 -13.32 -27.23
CA GLY A 1011 -21.22 -13.41 -28.69
C GLY A 1011 -19.78 -13.29 -29.19
N TYR A 1012 -18.79 -13.14 -28.31
CA TYR A 1012 -17.37 -13.10 -28.71
C TYR A 1012 -16.94 -14.46 -29.28
N LYS A 1013 -16.18 -14.44 -30.38
CA LYS A 1013 -15.44 -15.60 -30.87
C LYS A 1013 -14.15 -15.74 -30.05
N VAL A 1014 -13.73 -16.97 -29.76
CA VAL A 1014 -12.55 -17.25 -28.93
C VAL A 1014 -11.59 -18.16 -29.66
N ILE A 1015 -10.31 -17.79 -29.67
CA ILE A 1015 -9.18 -18.62 -30.12
C ILE A 1015 -8.26 -18.81 -28.91
N GLU A 1016 -7.86 -20.05 -28.63
CA GLU A 1016 -6.92 -20.37 -27.55
C GLU A 1016 -5.51 -20.57 -28.11
N LEU A 1017 -4.50 -19.97 -27.46
CA LEU A 1017 -3.10 -19.97 -27.93
C LEU A 1017 -2.14 -20.41 -26.83
N ASN A 1018 -1.17 -21.27 -27.19
CA ASN A 1018 -0.14 -21.77 -26.29
C ASN A 1018 0.94 -20.71 -26.00
N GLY A 1019 0.67 -19.84 -25.03
CA GLY A 1019 1.57 -18.76 -24.64
C GLY A 1019 2.95 -19.23 -24.14
N TYR A 1020 3.08 -20.47 -23.66
CA TYR A 1020 4.38 -21.03 -23.25
C TYR A 1020 5.34 -21.28 -24.42
N GLU A 1021 4.84 -21.49 -25.65
CA GLU A 1021 5.66 -21.58 -26.86
C GLU A 1021 5.99 -20.18 -27.41
N ILE A 1022 4.98 -19.30 -27.47
CA ILE A 1022 5.13 -17.92 -27.97
C ILE A 1022 6.05 -17.08 -27.06
N ALA A 1023 6.18 -17.45 -25.78
CA ALA A 1023 7.15 -16.89 -24.83
C ALA A 1023 8.61 -17.28 -25.12
N ARG A 1024 8.84 -18.41 -25.80
CA ARG A 1024 10.19 -18.94 -26.12
C ARG A 1024 10.67 -18.51 -27.50
N ARG A 1025 9.76 -18.42 -28.47
CA ARG A 1025 10.01 -17.90 -29.82
C ARG A 1025 8.76 -17.19 -30.35
N PRO A 1026 8.90 -16.20 -31.25
CA PRO A 1026 7.76 -15.72 -32.03
C PRO A 1026 7.06 -16.86 -32.81
N LEU A 1027 5.82 -16.58 -33.24
CA LEU A 1027 5.15 -17.39 -34.26
C LEU A 1027 6.00 -17.37 -35.54
N ASN A 1028 6.12 -18.51 -36.21
CA ASN A 1028 6.67 -18.55 -37.57
C ASN A 1028 5.59 -18.22 -38.61
N ASP A 1029 5.97 -18.09 -39.88
CA ASP A 1029 5.05 -17.65 -40.93
C ASP A 1029 3.91 -18.65 -41.20
N VAL A 1030 4.15 -19.95 -40.98
CA VAL A 1030 3.13 -21.02 -41.13
C VAL A 1030 2.08 -20.91 -40.02
N GLU A 1031 2.52 -20.81 -38.76
CA GLU A 1031 1.66 -20.64 -37.59
C GLU A 1031 0.87 -19.33 -37.66
N THR A 1032 1.51 -18.27 -38.18
CA THR A 1032 0.89 -16.97 -38.39
C THR A 1032 -0.18 -17.05 -39.48
N ALA A 1033 0.10 -17.69 -40.61
CA ALA A 1033 -0.87 -17.91 -41.69
C ALA A 1033 -2.06 -18.76 -41.22
N GLN A 1034 -1.83 -19.82 -40.43
CA GLN A 1034 -2.90 -20.64 -39.85
C GLN A 1034 -3.82 -19.80 -38.92
N LEU A 1035 -3.23 -19.02 -38.00
CA LEU A 1035 -3.98 -18.12 -37.12
C LEU A 1035 -4.79 -17.08 -37.92
N VAL A 1036 -4.19 -16.51 -38.97
CA VAL A 1036 -4.85 -15.53 -39.85
C VAL A 1036 -5.99 -16.15 -40.67
N ASN A 1037 -5.85 -17.40 -41.13
CA ASN A 1037 -6.92 -18.11 -41.83
C ASN A 1037 -8.14 -18.30 -40.93
N VAL A 1038 -7.95 -18.66 -39.65
CA VAL A 1038 -9.07 -18.76 -38.67
C VAL A 1038 -9.71 -17.40 -38.42
N ILE A 1039 -8.93 -16.32 -38.34
CA ILE A 1039 -9.43 -14.94 -38.20
C ILE A 1039 -10.31 -14.55 -39.43
N GLN A 1040 -9.89 -14.89 -40.65
CA GLN A 1040 -10.66 -14.64 -41.87
C GLN A 1040 -11.91 -15.54 -41.99
N GLN A 1041 -11.85 -16.81 -41.54
CA GLN A 1041 -13.02 -17.68 -41.46
C GLN A 1041 -14.11 -17.11 -40.53
N PHE A 1042 -13.73 -16.52 -39.39
CA PHE A 1042 -14.68 -15.82 -38.53
C PHE A 1042 -15.23 -14.54 -39.18
N ARG A 1043 -14.41 -13.81 -39.95
CA ARG A 1043 -14.81 -12.58 -40.67
C ARG A 1043 -15.87 -12.86 -41.75
N ASN A 1044 -15.67 -13.89 -42.57
CA ASN A 1044 -16.44 -14.12 -43.80
C ASN A 1044 -17.82 -14.77 -43.57
N ARG A 1045 -18.23 -15.02 -42.32
CA ARG A 1045 -19.54 -15.57 -41.89
C ARG A 1045 -19.93 -16.98 -42.40
N GLU A 1046 -19.22 -17.59 -43.36
CA GLU A 1046 -19.56 -18.92 -43.93
C GLU A 1046 -19.44 -20.11 -42.95
N ALA A 1047 -18.77 -19.97 -41.81
CA ALA A 1047 -18.48 -21.06 -40.87
C ALA A 1047 -19.65 -21.47 -39.94
N ILE A 1048 -20.89 -21.55 -40.43
CA ILE A 1048 -22.07 -22.03 -39.67
C ILE A 1048 -22.10 -23.57 -39.63
N ALA A 1049 -21.07 -24.18 -39.02
CA ALA A 1049 -20.97 -25.64 -38.87
C ALA A 1049 -20.18 -26.14 -37.65
N LEU A 1050 -19.20 -25.38 -37.14
CA LEU A 1050 -18.23 -25.90 -36.14
C LEU A 1050 -18.60 -25.66 -34.67
N SER A 1051 -19.67 -24.92 -34.37
CA SER A 1051 -20.01 -24.44 -33.01
C SER A 1051 -20.34 -25.52 -31.98
N THR A 1052 -20.50 -26.78 -32.40
CA THR A 1052 -20.71 -27.95 -31.53
C THR A 1052 -19.55 -28.96 -31.54
N ALA A 1053 -18.55 -28.78 -32.42
CA ALA A 1053 -17.54 -29.80 -32.71
C ALA A 1053 -16.08 -29.37 -32.44
N SER A 1054 -15.75 -28.08 -32.53
CA SER A 1054 -14.35 -27.60 -32.39
C SER A 1054 -13.84 -27.60 -30.94
N ARG A 1055 -13.62 -28.80 -30.38
CA ARG A 1055 -12.83 -29.04 -29.17
C ARG A 1055 -11.32 -28.98 -29.41
N GLU A 1056 -10.90 -28.79 -30.66
CA GLU A 1056 -9.50 -28.59 -31.02
C GLU A 1056 -8.99 -27.28 -30.45
N LYS A 1057 -8.13 -27.38 -29.43
CA LYS A 1057 -7.20 -26.29 -29.10
C LYS A 1057 -6.41 -25.95 -30.35
N PHE A 1058 -6.22 -24.67 -30.63
CA PHE A 1058 -5.28 -24.21 -31.65
C PHE A 1058 -3.82 -24.36 -31.14
N SER A 1059 -3.42 -25.62 -30.99
CA SER A 1059 -2.12 -26.03 -30.49
C SER A 1059 -1.10 -25.85 -31.60
N ILE A 1060 -0.18 -24.89 -31.41
CA ILE A 1060 0.96 -24.62 -32.29
C ILE A 1060 1.86 -25.86 -32.49
N ALA A 1061 1.74 -26.88 -31.62
CA ALA A 1061 2.40 -28.17 -31.80
C ALA A 1061 1.86 -29.04 -32.95
N SER A 1062 0.61 -28.85 -33.44
CA SER A 1062 -0.03 -29.78 -34.38
C SER A 1062 0.61 -29.84 -35.78
N THR A 1063 1.42 -28.83 -36.13
CA THR A 1063 2.17 -28.80 -37.41
C THR A 1063 3.68 -29.07 -37.22
N LEU A 1064 4.17 -29.21 -35.98
CA LEU A 1064 5.58 -29.46 -35.66
C LEU A 1064 5.79 -30.58 -34.62
N SER A 1065 4.97 -31.63 -34.69
CA SER A 1065 5.27 -32.94 -34.12
C SER A 1065 5.49 -34.01 -35.21
N GLN A 1066 6.45 -33.77 -36.12
CA GLN A 1066 7.31 -34.87 -36.52
C GLN A 1066 8.36 -35.06 -35.40
N PRO A 1067 8.20 -36.05 -34.52
CA PRO A 1067 9.29 -36.44 -33.63
C PRO A 1067 10.45 -36.93 -34.48
N ASN A 1068 11.56 -36.17 -34.48
CA ASN A 1068 12.86 -36.66 -34.92
C ASN A 1068 13.36 -37.73 -33.94
N TRP A 1069 12.72 -38.90 -33.95
CA TRP A 1069 13.18 -40.10 -33.27
C TRP A 1069 14.61 -40.37 -33.75
N ARG A 1070 15.60 -40.24 -32.86
CA ARG A 1070 16.94 -40.75 -33.18
C ARG A 1070 16.79 -42.26 -33.40
N ARG A 1071 17.47 -42.81 -34.40
CA ARG A 1071 17.27 -44.19 -34.92
C ARG A 1071 17.15 -45.27 -33.83
N GLY A 1072 17.86 -45.14 -32.70
CA GLY A 1072 17.73 -46.02 -31.54
C GLY A 1072 16.38 -45.96 -30.82
N GLN A 1073 15.81 -44.76 -30.62
CA GLN A 1073 14.58 -44.55 -29.84
C GLN A 1073 13.33 -45.12 -30.52
N PHE A 1074 13.24 -45.06 -31.86
CA PHE A 1074 12.14 -45.70 -32.59
C PHE A 1074 12.24 -47.22 -32.54
N VAL A 1075 13.45 -47.77 -32.67
CA VAL A 1075 13.72 -49.21 -32.50
C VAL A 1075 13.41 -49.65 -31.06
N GLU A 1076 13.71 -48.82 -30.06
CA GLU A 1076 13.38 -49.05 -28.65
C GLU A 1076 11.87 -49.06 -28.41
N LEU A 1077 11.11 -48.12 -28.96
CA LEU A 1077 9.65 -48.14 -28.96
C LEU A 1077 9.09 -49.40 -29.65
N CYS A 1078 9.57 -49.74 -30.85
CA CYS A 1078 9.17 -50.96 -31.55
C CYS A 1078 9.65 -52.26 -30.89
N ASN A 1079 10.45 -52.18 -29.81
CA ASN A 1079 10.82 -53.32 -28.97
C ASN A 1079 9.92 -53.45 -27.72
N THR A 1080 9.10 -52.45 -27.36
CA THR A 1080 8.15 -52.56 -26.22
C THR A 1080 6.82 -53.23 -26.58
N PHE A 1081 6.49 -53.35 -27.87
CA PHE A 1081 5.27 -54.02 -28.34
C PHE A 1081 5.49 -55.50 -28.65
N SER A 1082 4.87 -56.38 -27.85
CA SER A 1082 4.87 -57.83 -28.05
C SER A 1082 3.70 -58.29 -28.94
N GLY A 1083 3.68 -57.84 -30.19
CA GLY A 1083 2.64 -58.19 -31.18
C GLY A 1083 2.92 -57.59 -32.55
N SER A 1084 2.13 -57.99 -33.56
CA SER A 1084 2.10 -57.33 -34.86
C SER A 1084 1.42 -55.96 -34.74
N PHE A 1085 1.98 -54.93 -35.35
CA PHE A 1085 1.41 -53.58 -35.34
C PHE A 1085 1.38 -52.98 -36.76
N THR A 1086 0.41 -52.10 -37.01
CA THR A 1086 0.24 -51.40 -38.29
C THR A 1086 0.59 -49.94 -38.10
N CYS A 1087 1.60 -49.47 -38.83
CA CYS A 1087 1.84 -48.03 -38.96
C CYS A 1087 0.95 -47.49 -40.08
N ILE A 1088 0.21 -46.42 -39.79
CA ILE A 1088 -0.55 -45.66 -40.78
C ILE A 1088 0.16 -44.32 -40.93
N TYR A 1089 0.68 -44.06 -42.13
CA TYR A 1089 1.37 -42.82 -42.47
C TYR A 1089 0.42 -41.89 -43.22
N TYR A 1090 0.34 -40.65 -42.74
CA TYR A 1090 -0.37 -39.54 -43.38
C TYR A 1090 0.66 -38.53 -43.89
N THR A 1091 0.74 -38.33 -45.20
CA THR A 1091 1.74 -37.47 -45.84
C THR A 1091 1.09 -36.25 -46.50
N SER A 1092 0.89 -35.18 -45.72
CA SER A 1092 0.40 -33.90 -46.24
C SER A 1092 1.48 -33.15 -47.04
N ARG A 1093 1.48 -33.34 -48.37
CA ARG A 1093 2.10 -32.41 -49.33
C ARG A 1093 1.17 -32.19 -50.51
N LEU A 1094 0.63 -30.97 -50.61
CA LEU A 1094 -0.11 -30.43 -51.74
C LEU A 1094 -1.38 -31.21 -52.14
N GLY A 1095 -2.46 -30.98 -51.39
CA GLY A 1095 -3.84 -31.04 -51.90
C GLY A 1095 -4.55 -32.40 -51.88
N ASN A 1096 -3.84 -33.52 -52.00
CA ASN A 1096 -4.43 -34.86 -51.95
C ASN A 1096 -3.91 -35.66 -50.75
N GLU A 1097 -4.83 -36.24 -49.96
CA GLU A 1097 -4.47 -37.20 -48.92
C GLU A 1097 -4.20 -38.58 -49.53
N VAL A 1098 -3.04 -39.18 -49.19
CA VAL A 1098 -2.73 -40.58 -49.50
C VAL A 1098 -2.45 -41.29 -48.17
N THR A 1099 -3.31 -42.25 -47.83
CA THR A 1099 -3.14 -43.08 -46.63
C THR A 1099 -2.30 -44.30 -46.97
N LEU A 1100 -1.09 -44.39 -46.40
CA LEU A 1100 -0.22 -45.56 -46.53
C LEU A 1100 -0.20 -46.35 -45.22
N SER A 1101 -0.94 -47.46 -45.18
CA SER A 1101 -0.90 -48.42 -44.09
C SER A 1101 0.11 -49.54 -44.36
N GLN A 1102 1.11 -49.72 -43.49
CA GLN A 1102 2.03 -50.86 -43.55
C GLN A 1102 1.95 -51.68 -42.26
N THR A 1103 1.54 -52.94 -42.40
CA THR A 1103 1.43 -53.89 -41.29
C THR A 1103 2.73 -54.66 -41.12
N PHE A 1104 3.33 -54.58 -39.93
CA PHE A 1104 4.55 -55.29 -39.59
C PHE A 1104 4.21 -56.54 -38.76
N PRO A 1105 4.39 -57.77 -39.31
CA PRO A 1105 4.28 -58.99 -38.52
C PRO A 1105 5.40 -59.03 -37.46
N GLY A 1106 5.16 -59.72 -36.34
CA GLY A 1106 6.06 -59.71 -35.18
C GLY A 1106 7.42 -60.40 -35.42
N VAL A 1107 8.39 -59.65 -35.95
CA VAL A 1107 9.74 -60.17 -36.26
C VAL A 1107 10.54 -60.49 -34.99
N LYS A 1108 11.10 -61.70 -34.92
CA LYS A 1108 11.99 -62.13 -33.83
C LYS A 1108 13.30 -61.33 -33.82
N LYS A 1109 14.06 -61.41 -32.73
CA LYS A 1109 15.20 -60.51 -32.44
C LYS A 1109 16.36 -60.53 -33.44
N SER A 1110 16.45 -61.52 -34.33
CA SER A 1110 17.58 -61.75 -35.25
C SER A 1110 17.65 -60.76 -36.42
N ASP A 1111 16.51 -60.42 -37.04
CA ASP A 1111 16.52 -59.96 -38.44
C ASP A 1111 16.55 -58.41 -38.57
N LYS A 1112 16.74 -57.70 -37.45
CA LYS A 1112 16.53 -56.24 -37.35
C LYS A 1112 17.65 -55.35 -37.92
N ARG A 1113 18.43 -55.82 -38.92
CA ARG A 1113 19.52 -55.04 -39.55
C ARG A 1113 19.20 -54.45 -40.94
N SER A 1114 18.19 -54.97 -41.65
CA SER A 1114 17.95 -54.69 -43.08
C SER A 1114 16.79 -53.71 -43.37
N PHE A 1115 16.72 -52.58 -42.66
CA PHE A 1115 15.82 -51.47 -43.02
C PHE A 1115 16.56 -50.12 -42.99
N VAL A 1116 16.79 -49.57 -44.19
CA VAL A 1116 17.30 -48.20 -44.46
C VAL A 1116 16.82 -47.73 -45.83
N THR A 1117 16.01 -46.67 -45.83
CA THR A 1117 16.05 -45.53 -46.77
C THR A 1117 15.24 -44.37 -46.13
N PRO A 1118 15.41 -43.11 -46.57
CA PRO A 1118 14.89 -41.92 -45.85
C PRO A 1118 13.37 -41.77 -45.85
#